data_AF-A0A955XKU7-F1
#
_entry.id   AF-A0A955XKU7-F1
#
_cell.length_a   1.000
_cell.length_b   1.000
_cell.length_c   1.000
_cell.angle_alpha   90.00
_cell.angle_beta   90.00
_cell.angle_gamma   90.00
#
_symmetry.space_group_name_H-M   'P 1'
#
loop_
_entity.id
_entity.type
_entity.pdbx_description
1 polymer ?
#
loop_
_entity_poly.entity_id
_entity_poly.type
_entity_poly.pdbx_seq_one_letter_code
_entity_poly.pdbx_strand_id
1 'polypeptide(L)'
;AAPDMALPDATPDGGAEPVCGDERVDDPETCDDGNTEPGDGCDAECQLERPVHVEPDAFDMPFELAFDADGVAEVAFDLDRADDVDYFAFELTEPADLVIETFAPDDRYGCAGDTLLALLRGDDGQPLAENDDGPFSLCSLLNPIDDAGVDGVAPGRYVVEVAALAGDIGANVLSIRVVPRLPEDAVCHDFALDGRCEDELRCLEVDEETLLGVCRAAGCGDGFVDEGEECDDGNRLDGDLCTPMCRLDGPEEVEPNDVRPQATPLGDSRRPDIGPFQMLSRFGSVDDVDVFRLTVPPGDEVEVGLVTRDGFFNCPGVVSGRLLDGEGRVMAEAPIACDVWFADRLAPGDYFLELRTDDPEVVGRRLLTFAAPTRLVGAGEDCAVVDARCDPAIAYCPLDAPEAERRCVAHVCGDSLLGPNETCDDGNDEPGDGCGADCRIEATDISAGGDFPSALEPGESDLFAFTLDARSRVILETSDGLRRCPGDTLMRLARVEFDETRTPLAESDDIDPDNNPCSRIDQILSRGRYEVEVLEFFGEGLDAYVLSARYEPEVGEGEACGPQVAICGPDLRCAEGLCVVAGCGDGVLDEGEACDDGNLEDGDGCSSACEEEDTDVTAGGTFPGGVAANERAYFVFTLDDTLRVDAEVGDGEGGCPGDSFLLLERALGDAFEAVQGADDGGVDRCSAMSVQLNAGRWRFAVYGFGGVALPDFTLTVGFRPVVDVGAACGEAAACLDGLTCEEGLCVR
;
A
#
# COMPACT_ATOMS: atom_id res chain seq x y z
N ALA A 1 0.38 -85.01 71.68
CA ALA A 1 0.39 -85.90 70.50
C ALA A 1 -0.66 -85.41 69.53
N ALA A 2 -0.22 -84.75 68.47
CA ALA A 2 -0.87 -84.58 67.16
C ALA A 2 -0.32 -83.28 66.51
N PRO A 3 -0.17 -83.26 65.16
CA PRO A 3 0.89 -82.51 64.46
C PRO A 3 0.37 -81.42 63.51
N ASP A 4 1.32 -80.62 63.01
CA ASP A 4 1.34 -79.71 61.85
C ASP A 4 0.05 -79.02 61.37
N MET A 5 0.05 -77.68 61.46
CA MET A 5 -0.46 -76.81 60.40
C MET A 5 0.50 -75.65 60.16
N ALA A 6 0.90 -75.53 58.89
CA ALA A 6 1.82 -74.56 58.34
C ALA A 6 1.29 -73.12 58.37
N LEU A 7 2.21 -72.16 58.42
CA LEU A 7 1.99 -70.78 58.01
C LEU A 7 1.81 -70.69 56.49
N PRO A 8 0.89 -69.86 55.98
CA PRO A 8 0.98 -69.34 54.62
C PRO A 8 1.36 -67.85 54.58
N ASP A 9 1.83 -67.46 53.40
CA ASP A 9 2.45 -66.21 52.97
C ASP A 9 1.70 -64.90 53.23
N ALA A 10 2.49 -63.84 53.22
CA ALA A 10 2.07 -62.45 53.14
C ALA A 10 1.51 -62.09 51.76
N THR A 11 0.40 -61.34 51.74
CA THR A 11 0.13 -60.27 50.76
C THR A 11 -0.57 -59.11 51.51
N PRO A 12 -0.13 -57.85 51.30
CA PRO A 12 -0.90 -56.66 51.63
C PRO A 12 -1.64 -56.17 50.38
N ASP A 13 -2.95 -55.96 50.44
CA ASP A 13 -3.55 -54.62 50.37
C ASP A 13 -5.06 -54.74 50.50
N GLY A 14 -5.66 -53.86 51.29
CA GLY A 14 -7.10 -53.79 51.49
C GLY A 14 -7.63 -52.60 50.69
N GLY A 15 -8.31 -52.88 49.57
CA GLY A 15 -8.86 -51.86 48.69
C GLY A 15 -9.82 -50.90 49.39
N ALA A 16 -9.55 -49.62 49.23
CA ALA A 16 -10.58 -48.58 49.25
C ALA A 16 -11.52 -48.81 48.05
N GLU A 17 -12.79 -48.44 48.17
CA GLU A 17 -13.62 -48.31 46.97
C GLU A 17 -13.03 -47.15 46.14
N PRO A 18 -12.88 -47.30 44.81
CA PRO A 18 -12.38 -46.23 43.94
C PRO A 18 -13.29 -45.00 44.07
N VAL A 19 -12.69 -43.83 44.24
CA VAL A 19 -13.37 -42.55 44.47
C VAL A 19 -12.84 -41.53 43.49
N CYS A 20 -13.73 -41.12 42.58
CA CYS A 20 -13.45 -40.07 41.63
C CYS A 20 -13.05 -38.74 42.31
N GLY A 21 -11.92 -38.18 41.86
CA GLY A 21 -11.34 -36.94 42.33
C GLY A 21 -10.32 -37.10 43.47
N ASP A 22 -9.66 -38.25 43.58
CA ASP A 22 -8.67 -38.53 44.64
C ASP A 22 -7.20 -38.53 44.15
N GLU A 23 -6.99 -38.03 42.94
CA GLU A 23 -5.72 -37.92 42.20
C GLU A 23 -5.13 -39.29 41.81
N ARG A 24 -5.94 -40.37 41.84
CA ARG A 24 -5.47 -41.72 41.54
C ARG A 24 -6.48 -42.51 40.72
N VAL A 25 -6.07 -42.93 39.52
CA VAL A 25 -6.87 -43.83 38.69
C VAL A 25 -6.85 -45.27 39.25
N ASP A 26 -7.94 -45.69 39.87
CA ASP A 26 -8.16 -47.04 40.42
C ASP A 26 -9.25 -47.81 39.61
N ASP A 27 -9.10 -49.12 39.37
CA ASP A 27 -10.11 -49.92 38.62
C ASP A 27 -11.49 -49.85 39.32
N PRO A 28 -12.58 -49.31 38.71
CA PRO A 28 -12.90 -49.24 37.27
C PRO A 28 -12.87 -47.83 36.62
N GLU A 29 -12.19 -46.85 37.21
CA GLU A 29 -12.06 -45.48 36.68
C GLU A 29 -11.25 -45.46 35.38
N THR A 30 -11.55 -44.52 34.49
CA THR A 30 -10.80 -44.32 33.24
C THR A 30 -9.90 -43.09 33.26
N CYS A 31 -10.14 -42.17 34.20
CA CYS A 31 -9.34 -40.97 34.50
C CYS A 31 -9.63 -40.51 35.95
N ASP A 32 -8.82 -39.61 36.51
CA ASP A 32 -9.07 -38.91 37.80
C ASP A 32 -8.28 -37.58 37.81
N ASP A 33 -8.98 -36.44 37.85
CA ASP A 33 -8.43 -35.07 37.79
C ASP A 33 -8.37 -34.37 39.16
N GLY A 34 -8.53 -35.13 40.25
CA GLY A 34 -8.48 -34.61 41.61
C GLY A 34 -9.74 -33.87 42.06
N ASN A 35 -10.83 -33.86 41.27
CA ASN A 35 -12.12 -33.37 41.73
C ASN A 35 -13.34 -34.07 41.05
N THR A 36 -14.53 -33.45 41.07
CA THR A 36 -15.78 -34.02 40.51
C THR A 36 -16.63 -32.96 39.80
N GLU A 37 -16.03 -31.81 39.50
CA GLU A 37 -16.64 -30.79 38.66
C GLU A 37 -16.70 -31.35 37.23
N PRO A 38 -17.79 -31.17 36.47
CA PRO A 38 -17.82 -31.57 35.07
C PRO A 38 -17.13 -30.50 34.21
N GLY A 39 -16.38 -30.92 33.19
CA GLY A 39 -15.78 -30.08 32.14
C GLY A 39 -14.28 -29.83 32.27
N ASP A 40 -13.59 -30.48 33.21
CA ASP A 40 -12.18 -30.24 33.55
C ASP A 40 -11.27 -31.48 33.45
N GLY A 41 -11.74 -32.54 32.78
CA GLY A 41 -10.94 -33.71 32.41
C GLY A 41 -11.61 -35.05 32.69
N CYS A 42 -12.39 -35.14 33.76
CA CYS A 42 -13.18 -36.32 34.13
C CYS A 42 -14.60 -35.94 34.53
N ASP A 43 -15.58 -36.71 34.07
CA ASP A 43 -16.94 -36.54 34.58
C ASP A 43 -17.01 -36.95 36.05
N ALA A 44 -18.10 -36.54 36.70
CA ALA A 44 -18.39 -36.94 38.08
C ALA A 44 -18.57 -38.46 38.28
N GLU A 45 -18.50 -39.28 37.22
CA GLU A 45 -18.50 -40.75 37.23
C GLU A 45 -17.11 -41.34 36.86
N CYS A 46 -16.06 -40.51 36.76
CA CYS A 46 -14.68 -40.84 36.37
C CYS A 46 -14.55 -41.53 35.00
N GLN A 47 -15.36 -41.05 34.06
CA GLN A 47 -15.24 -41.28 32.64
C GLN A 47 -14.64 -40.04 31.96
N LEU A 48 -13.77 -40.27 30.99
CA LEU A 48 -13.18 -39.19 30.17
C LEU A 48 -14.28 -38.37 29.47
N GLU A 49 -14.31 -37.07 29.73
CA GLU A 49 -15.20 -36.12 29.06
C GLU A 49 -14.52 -35.53 27.82
N ARG A 50 -14.77 -36.13 26.63
CA ARG A 50 -14.02 -35.85 25.38
C ARG A 50 -12.50 -36.09 25.56
N PRO A 51 -11.71 -36.29 24.49
CA PRO A 51 -10.26 -36.30 24.66
C PRO A 51 -9.84 -34.88 25.04
N VAL A 52 -9.36 -34.72 26.26
CA VAL A 52 -8.75 -33.48 26.75
C VAL A 52 -7.24 -33.64 26.65
N HIS A 53 -6.59 -32.62 26.11
CA HIS A 53 -5.14 -32.49 26.07
C HIS A 53 -4.54 -32.56 27.48
N VAL A 54 -3.31 -33.10 27.62
CA VAL A 54 -2.66 -33.27 28.93
C VAL A 54 -1.21 -32.82 28.88
N GLU A 55 -0.94 -31.74 29.62
CA GLU A 55 0.39 -31.18 29.83
C GLU A 55 1.36 -32.12 30.61
N PRO A 56 2.67 -32.13 30.30
CA PRO A 56 3.37 -31.30 29.33
C PRO A 56 3.45 -31.93 27.93
N ASP A 57 3.28 -31.12 26.90
CA ASP A 57 3.57 -31.48 25.52
C ASP A 57 4.68 -30.59 24.91
N ALA A 58 5.12 -30.97 23.73
CA ALA A 58 6.13 -30.26 22.95
C ALA A 58 6.12 -30.81 21.53
N PHE A 59 6.71 -30.11 20.56
CA PHE A 59 6.90 -30.64 19.20
C PHE A 59 7.52 -32.07 19.18
N ASP A 60 8.45 -32.37 20.09
CA ASP A 60 9.10 -33.68 20.21
C ASP A 60 8.28 -34.74 20.99
N MET A 61 7.16 -34.34 21.61
CA MET A 61 6.22 -35.18 22.37
C MET A 61 4.76 -34.67 22.22
N PRO A 62 4.21 -34.65 20.99
CA PRO A 62 2.87 -34.10 20.74
C PRO A 62 1.76 -35.05 21.22
N PHE A 63 0.56 -34.51 21.45
CA PHE A 63 -0.64 -35.28 21.72
C PHE A 63 -1.11 -36.00 20.44
N GLU A 64 -1.24 -37.32 20.47
CA GLU A 64 -1.61 -38.11 19.29
C GLU A 64 -3.14 -38.13 19.10
N LEU A 65 -3.60 -37.51 18.02
CA LEU A 65 -5.01 -37.46 17.62
C LEU A 65 -5.44 -38.73 16.90
N ALA A 66 -6.69 -39.12 17.13
CA ALA A 66 -7.35 -40.21 16.42
C ALA A 66 -8.59 -39.68 15.71
N PHE A 67 -8.64 -39.90 14.39
CA PHE A 67 -9.82 -39.60 13.60
C PHE A 67 -10.95 -40.59 13.86
N ASP A 68 -12.16 -40.08 13.89
CA ASP A 68 -13.37 -40.89 13.91
C ASP A 68 -13.65 -41.54 12.53
N ALA A 69 -14.80 -42.19 12.41
CA ALA A 69 -15.19 -42.87 11.18
C ALA A 69 -15.52 -41.91 10.02
N ASP A 70 -15.76 -40.62 10.32
CA ASP A 70 -16.11 -39.57 9.37
C ASP A 70 -14.87 -38.71 9.01
N GLY A 71 -13.68 -39.06 9.53
CA GLY A 71 -12.42 -38.39 9.21
C GLY A 71 -12.18 -37.10 10.01
N VAL A 72 -12.87 -36.95 11.15
CA VAL A 72 -12.76 -35.78 12.03
C VAL A 72 -12.06 -36.17 13.33
N ALA A 73 -11.15 -35.31 13.81
CA ALA A 73 -10.55 -35.39 15.12
C ALA A 73 -10.82 -34.07 15.84
N GLU A 74 -11.50 -34.15 16.99
CA GLU A 74 -11.74 -33.02 17.88
C GLU A 74 -11.10 -33.28 19.24
N VAL A 75 -10.41 -32.29 19.78
CA VAL A 75 -9.75 -32.34 21.08
C VAL A 75 -9.98 -31.03 21.82
N ALA A 76 -10.35 -31.12 23.10
CA ALA A 76 -10.37 -29.94 23.97
C ALA A 76 -8.97 -29.72 24.53
N PHE A 77 -8.53 -28.48 24.57
CA PHE A 77 -7.21 -28.08 25.06
C PHE A 77 -7.30 -26.76 25.81
N ASP A 78 -6.25 -26.37 26.52
CA ASP A 78 -6.26 -25.19 27.36
C ASP A 78 -4.96 -24.41 27.15
N LEU A 79 -5.06 -23.13 26.81
CA LEU A 79 -3.90 -22.25 26.62
C LEU A 79 -3.83 -21.27 27.79
N ASP A 80 -3.54 -21.84 28.96
CA ASP A 80 -3.54 -21.21 30.30
C ASP A 80 -2.45 -20.12 30.47
N ARG A 81 -1.57 -19.92 29.48
CA ARG A 81 -0.47 -18.95 29.50
C ARG A 81 -0.20 -18.36 28.11
N ALA A 82 0.27 -17.12 28.08
CA ALA A 82 0.65 -16.43 26.83
C ALA A 82 1.89 -17.02 26.12
N ASP A 83 2.59 -17.97 26.73
CA ASP A 83 3.69 -18.75 26.14
C ASP A 83 3.35 -20.24 25.99
N ASP A 84 2.08 -20.59 26.21
CA ASP A 84 1.58 -21.95 26.04
C ASP A 84 1.41 -22.27 24.56
N VAL A 85 1.95 -23.41 24.15
CA VAL A 85 1.92 -23.87 22.76
C VAL A 85 1.65 -25.36 22.78
N ASP A 86 0.47 -25.73 22.30
CA ASP A 86 0.03 -27.11 22.23
C ASP A 86 0.35 -27.70 20.86
N TYR A 87 0.82 -28.95 20.88
CA TYR A 87 1.25 -29.70 19.71
C TYR A 87 0.44 -30.98 19.55
N PHE A 88 -0.32 -31.07 18.45
CA PHE A 88 -1.18 -32.21 18.16
C PHE A 88 -0.68 -32.97 16.92
N ALA A 89 -0.40 -34.26 17.03
CA ALA A 89 0.10 -35.07 15.92
C ALA A 89 -0.97 -36.00 15.36
N PHE A 90 -0.90 -36.23 14.05
CA PHE A 90 -1.73 -37.22 13.37
C PHE A 90 -1.00 -37.83 12.16
N GLU A 91 -1.49 -38.97 11.67
CA GLU A 91 -0.95 -39.67 10.51
C GLU A 91 -1.97 -39.72 9.36
N LEU A 92 -1.59 -39.16 8.21
CA LEU A 92 -2.34 -39.30 6.96
C LEU A 92 -1.88 -40.54 6.21
N THR A 93 -2.83 -41.42 5.89
CA THR A 93 -2.55 -42.68 5.20
C THR A 93 -2.72 -42.59 3.68
N GLU A 94 -3.50 -41.62 3.20
CA GLU A 94 -3.79 -41.34 1.79
C GLU A 94 -3.73 -39.81 1.56
N PRO A 95 -3.53 -39.33 0.32
CA PRO A 95 -3.56 -37.90 0.03
C PRO A 95 -4.93 -37.32 0.41
N ALA A 96 -4.96 -36.15 1.03
CA ALA A 96 -6.20 -35.54 1.51
C ALA A 96 -6.09 -34.02 1.56
N ASP A 97 -7.23 -33.35 1.43
CA ASP A 97 -7.38 -31.94 1.79
C ASP A 97 -7.64 -31.85 3.29
N LEU A 98 -7.05 -30.86 3.97
CA LEU A 98 -7.25 -30.66 5.41
C LEU A 98 -7.99 -29.36 5.68
N VAL A 99 -8.90 -29.41 6.65
CA VAL A 99 -9.48 -28.23 7.27
C VAL A 99 -9.14 -28.29 8.75
N ILE A 100 -8.50 -27.25 9.28
CA ILE A 100 -8.01 -27.19 10.66
C ILE A 100 -8.52 -25.90 11.28
N GLU A 101 -9.23 -25.98 12.40
CA GLU A 101 -9.87 -24.81 13.01
C GLU A 101 -9.82 -24.88 14.54
N THR A 102 -9.88 -23.70 15.16
CA THR A 102 -10.06 -23.56 16.62
C THR A 102 -11.35 -22.80 16.94
N PHE A 103 -12.01 -23.16 18.04
CA PHE A 103 -13.22 -22.50 18.50
C PHE A 103 -13.44 -22.68 20.01
N ALA A 104 -14.35 -21.88 20.58
CA ALA A 104 -14.69 -21.95 22.00
C ALA A 104 -15.45 -23.26 22.34
N PRO A 105 -15.21 -23.88 23.51
CA PRO A 105 -15.86 -25.15 23.90
C PRO A 105 -17.39 -25.11 23.94
N ASP A 106 -17.95 -23.95 24.28
CA ASP A 106 -19.39 -23.71 24.41
C ASP A 106 -20.00 -22.99 23.18
N ASP A 107 -19.18 -22.51 22.24
CA ASP A 107 -19.62 -21.79 21.04
C ASP A 107 -18.72 -22.12 19.84
N ARG A 108 -19.20 -23.03 18.99
CA ARG A 108 -18.49 -23.49 17.78
C ARG A 108 -18.28 -22.38 16.73
N TYR A 109 -18.99 -21.25 16.86
CA TYR A 109 -18.86 -20.09 15.99
C TYR A 109 -18.28 -18.87 16.71
N GLY A 110 -17.86 -19.07 17.96
CA GLY A 110 -17.23 -18.07 18.82
C GLY A 110 -15.79 -18.45 19.13
N CYS A 111 -15.02 -17.44 19.51
CA CYS A 111 -13.61 -17.58 19.87
C CYS A 111 -13.43 -17.46 21.37
N ALA A 112 -12.68 -18.38 21.97
CA ALA A 112 -12.24 -18.21 23.34
C ALA A 112 -11.10 -17.18 23.43
N GLY A 113 -10.32 -17.01 22.35
CA GLY A 113 -9.34 -15.95 22.20
C GLY A 113 -8.58 -16.03 20.86
N ASP A 114 -7.49 -15.26 20.76
CA ASP A 114 -6.67 -15.16 19.55
C ASP A 114 -5.69 -16.32 19.42
N THR A 115 -5.93 -17.19 18.45
CA THR A 115 -5.11 -18.39 18.22
C THR A 115 -4.28 -18.25 16.96
N LEU A 116 -3.06 -18.78 16.96
CA LEU A 116 -2.29 -19.08 15.77
C LEU A 116 -2.40 -20.58 15.48
N LEU A 117 -2.76 -20.94 14.24
CA LEU A 117 -2.66 -22.31 13.74
C LEU A 117 -1.52 -22.47 12.75
N ALA A 118 -0.67 -23.47 12.98
CA ALA A 118 0.34 -23.87 12.01
C ALA A 118 0.29 -25.38 11.76
N LEU A 119 0.16 -25.78 10.49
CA LEU A 119 0.36 -27.15 10.07
C LEU A 119 1.84 -27.39 9.75
N LEU A 120 2.48 -28.26 10.51
CA LEU A 120 3.89 -28.60 10.39
C LEU A 120 4.08 -30.02 9.83
N ARG A 121 5.11 -30.20 8.99
CA ARG A 121 5.56 -31.55 8.60
C ARG A 121 6.22 -32.25 9.79
N GLY A 122 5.76 -33.45 10.13
CA GLY A 122 6.21 -34.18 11.32
C GLY A 122 7.65 -34.69 11.30
N ASP A 123 8.36 -34.62 10.17
CA ASP A 123 9.75 -35.08 10.03
C ASP A 123 10.79 -33.99 10.36
N ASP A 124 10.50 -32.74 9.98
CA ASP A 124 11.43 -31.62 10.00
C ASP A 124 10.86 -30.34 10.64
N GLY A 125 9.58 -30.35 11.03
CA GLY A 125 8.89 -29.20 11.61
C GLY A 125 8.71 -28.05 10.65
N GLN A 126 8.87 -28.27 9.33
CA GLN A 126 8.64 -27.20 8.38
C GLN A 126 7.15 -26.85 8.28
N PRO A 127 6.78 -25.57 8.39
CA PRO A 127 5.41 -25.15 8.21
C PRO A 127 4.97 -25.34 6.76
N LEU A 128 3.76 -25.85 6.60
CA LEU A 128 3.08 -26.05 5.32
C LEU A 128 2.04 -24.97 5.10
N ALA A 129 1.30 -24.63 6.15
CA ALA A 129 0.37 -23.50 6.20
C ALA A 129 0.34 -22.93 7.62
N GLU A 130 0.15 -21.62 7.72
CA GLU A 130 0.00 -20.88 8.97
C GLU A 130 -1.11 -19.85 8.75
N ASN A 131 -1.97 -19.70 9.74
CA ASN A 131 -2.97 -18.65 9.77
C ASN A 131 -3.19 -18.21 11.22
N ASP A 132 -3.34 -16.92 11.43
CA ASP A 132 -3.62 -16.23 12.69
C ASP A 132 -5.04 -15.64 12.77
N ASP A 133 -5.79 -15.59 11.65
CA ASP A 133 -7.14 -15.04 11.62
C ASP A 133 -8.09 -15.87 10.72
N GLY A 134 -9.27 -16.18 11.24
CA GLY A 134 -10.36 -16.83 10.49
C GLY A 134 -11.35 -15.82 9.90
N PRO A 135 -12.37 -16.28 9.17
CA PRO A 135 -13.38 -15.41 8.56
C PRO A 135 -14.34 -14.74 9.57
N PHE A 136 -14.33 -15.17 10.84
CA PHE A 136 -15.06 -14.55 11.94
C PHE A 136 -14.17 -14.49 13.18
N SER A 137 -13.69 -13.30 13.55
CA SER A 137 -12.92 -13.07 14.79
C SER A 137 -11.51 -13.71 14.80
N LEU A 138 -10.81 -13.53 15.92
CA LEU A 138 -9.44 -13.95 16.25
C LEU A 138 -9.20 -15.49 16.28
N CYS A 139 -10.14 -16.32 15.81
CA CYS A 139 -9.92 -17.77 15.75
C CYS A 139 -9.26 -18.15 14.45
N SER A 140 -8.20 -18.92 14.50
CA SER A 140 -7.55 -19.41 13.30
C SER A 140 -8.31 -20.52 12.57
N LEU A 141 -8.26 -20.48 11.24
CA LEU A 141 -8.77 -21.48 10.30
C LEU A 141 -7.76 -21.70 9.16
N LEU A 142 -7.33 -22.94 8.93
CA LEU A 142 -6.63 -23.36 7.71
C LEU A 142 -7.59 -24.13 6.81
N ASN A 143 -7.75 -23.69 5.56
CA ASN A 143 -8.64 -24.35 4.60
C ASN A 143 -8.04 -24.43 3.17
N PRO A 144 -8.43 -25.42 2.33
CA PRO A 144 -7.79 -25.64 1.02
C PRO A 144 -8.02 -24.54 -0.03
N ILE A 145 -9.02 -23.67 0.17
CA ILE A 145 -9.30 -22.56 -0.76
C ILE A 145 -8.29 -21.44 -0.54
N ASP A 146 -8.10 -21.06 0.72
CA ASP A 146 -7.30 -19.90 1.09
C ASP A 146 -5.84 -20.30 1.38
N ASP A 147 -5.62 -21.53 1.85
CA ASP A 147 -4.33 -22.04 2.33
C ASP A 147 -3.83 -23.21 1.48
N ALA A 148 -3.03 -22.89 0.46
CA ALA A 148 -2.48 -23.89 -0.46
C ALA A 148 -1.63 -25.00 0.23
N GLY A 149 -1.20 -24.79 1.48
CA GLY A 149 -0.45 -25.77 2.26
C GLY A 149 -1.28 -26.90 2.86
N VAL A 150 -2.62 -26.74 2.92
CA VAL A 150 -3.56 -27.79 3.32
C VAL A 150 -4.34 -28.38 2.14
N ASP A 151 -4.04 -27.93 0.93
CA ASP A 151 -4.54 -28.48 -0.33
C ASP A 151 -3.69 -29.67 -0.79
N GLY A 152 -4.31 -30.85 -0.89
CA GLY A 152 -3.72 -32.06 -1.44
C GLY A 152 -2.52 -32.59 -0.65
N VAL A 153 -2.60 -32.52 0.67
CA VAL A 153 -1.55 -32.96 1.60
C VAL A 153 -1.24 -34.44 1.38
N ALA A 154 0.04 -34.75 1.17
CA ALA A 154 0.50 -36.11 0.89
C ALA A 154 0.41 -37.02 2.13
N PRO A 155 0.38 -38.35 1.96
CA PRO A 155 0.49 -39.28 3.08
C PRO A 155 1.76 -39.04 3.88
N GLY A 156 1.65 -38.99 5.21
CA GLY A 156 2.76 -38.64 6.09
C GLY A 156 2.30 -38.34 7.52
N ARG A 157 3.27 -38.11 8.41
CA ARG A 157 3.01 -37.63 9.77
C ARG A 157 3.05 -36.11 9.80
N TYR A 158 2.08 -35.52 10.47
CA TYR A 158 1.95 -34.07 10.60
C TYR A 158 1.73 -33.69 12.06
N VAL A 159 2.08 -32.45 12.38
CA VAL A 159 1.88 -31.85 13.70
C VAL A 159 1.17 -30.51 13.50
N VAL A 160 0.09 -30.28 14.22
CA VAL A 160 -0.55 -28.98 14.34
C VAL A 160 0.02 -28.30 15.58
N GLU A 161 0.59 -27.12 15.39
CA GLU A 161 0.95 -26.22 16.46
C GLU A 161 -0.21 -25.23 16.66
N VAL A 162 -0.66 -25.11 17.90
CA VAL A 162 -1.68 -24.15 18.32
C VAL A 162 -1.09 -23.30 19.42
N ALA A 163 -1.08 -21.99 19.23
CA ALA A 163 -0.54 -21.04 20.21
C ALA A 163 -1.52 -19.90 20.45
N ALA A 164 -1.47 -19.29 21.64
CA ALA A 164 -2.15 -18.03 21.89
C ALA A 164 -1.32 -16.88 21.30
N LEU A 165 -1.93 -16.02 20.48
CA LEU A 165 -1.27 -14.81 19.96
C LEU A 165 -1.28 -13.66 20.98
N ALA A 166 -2.28 -13.64 21.85
CA ALA A 166 -2.36 -12.68 22.95
C ALA A 166 -3.13 -13.22 24.17
N GLY A 167 -2.45 -13.31 25.31
CA GLY A 167 -3.08 -13.59 26.60
C GLY A 167 -3.25 -15.07 26.93
N ASP A 168 -3.95 -15.31 28.03
CA ASP A 168 -4.45 -16.63 28.42
C ASP A 168 -5.85 -16.75 27.81
N ILE A 169 -6.00 -17.64 26.85
CA ILE A 169 -7.24 -17.79 26.08
C ILE A 169 -8.08 -18.97 26.59
N GLY A 170 -7.63 -19.62 27.67
CA GLY A 170 -8.34 -20.69 28.37
C GLY A 170 -8.70 -21.88 27.49
N ALA A 171 -9.77 -22.57 27.89
CA ALA A 171 -10.25 -23.76 27.21
C ALA A 171 -10.68 -23.47 25.77
N ASN A 172 -10.15 -24.23 24.83
CA ASN A 172 -10.40 -24.19 23.40
C ASN A 172 -10.66 -25.60 22.86
N VAL A 173 -11.16 -25.68 21.63
CA VAL A 173 -11.33 -26.95 20.91
C VAL A 173 -10.63 -26.85 19.56
N LEU A 174 -9.79 -27.84 19.26
CA LEU A 174 -9.14 -28.00 17.96
C LEU A 174 -9.91 -29.05 17.18
N SER A 175 -10.28 -28.70 15.95
CA SER A 175 -10.94 -29.60 15.00
C SER A 175 -10.05 -29.76 13.78
N ILE A 176 -9.70 -31.01 13.48
CA ILE A 176 -9.00 -31.39 12.25
C ILE A 176 -9.91 -32.29 11.45
N ARG A 177 -10.16 -31.91 10.19
CA ARG A 177 -10.92 -32.70 9.24
C ARG A 177 -10.04 -33.13 8.08
N VAL A 178 -10.09 -34.43 7.79
CA VAL A 178 -9.43 -35.04 6.64
C VAL A 178 -10.48 -35.28 5.57
N VAL A 179 -10.31 -34.62 4.42
CA VAL A 179 -11.13 -34.82 3.23
C VAL A 179 -10.32 -35.69 2.26
N PRO A 180 -10.58 -37.01 2.16
CA PRO A 180 -9.77 -37.91 1.36
C PRO A 180 -9.79 -37.53 -0.13
N ARG A 181 -8.62 -37.44 -0.77
CA ARG A 181 -8.52 -37.36 -2.23
C ARG A 181 -8.51 -38.77 -2.82
N LEU A 182 -9.45 -39.05 -3.71
CA LEU A 182 -9.44 -40.29 -4.46
C LEU A 182 -8.20 -40.35 -5.39
N PRO A 183 -7.67 -41.55 -5.68
CA PRO A 183 -6.46 -41.72 -6.48
C PRO A 183 -6.59 -41.14 -7.90
N GLU A 184 -5.45 -40.77 -8.50
CA GLU A 184 -5.30 -40.03 -9.78
C GLU A 184 -6.06 -40.61 -10.99
N ASP A 185 -6.65 -41.79 -10.88
CA ASP A 185 -7.44 -42.48 -11.91
C ASP A 185 -8.97 -42.27 -11.81
N ALA A 186 -9.49 -41.57 -10.79
CA ALA A 186 -10.90 -41.18 -10.69
C ALA A 186 -11.18 -39.84 -11.42
N VAL A 187 -11.18 -39.88 -12.77
CA VAL A 187 -11.35 -38.69 -13.62
C VAL A 187 -12.80 -38.53 -14.11
N CYS A 188 -13.45 -37.42 -13.77
CA CYS A 188 -14.66 -36.94 -14.46
C CYS A 188 -14.29 -36.15 -15.72
N HIS A 189 -14.99 -36.39 -16.83
CA HIS A 189 -14.71 -35.75 -18.12
C HIS A 189 -15.96 -35.01 -18.63
N ASP A 190 -15.83 -33.69 -18.82
CA ASP A 190 -16.70 -32.79 -19.61
C ASP A 190 -18.21 -32.97 -19.44
N PHE A 191 -18.84 -32.26 -18.47
CA PHE A 191 -20.27 -31.88 -18.26
C PHE A 191 -21.40 -32.61 -19.03
N ALA A 192 -21.21 -33.85 -19.45
CA ALA A 192 -22.06 -34.65 -20.29
C ALA A 192 -22.07 -36.07 -19.73
N LEU A 193 -23.13 -36.33 -18.96
CA LEU A 193 -23.61 -37.63 -18.49
C LEU A 193 -23.22 -38.82 -19.39
N ASP A 194 -22.06 -39.47 -19.14
CA ASP A 194 -21.87 -40.92 -19.39
C ASP A 194 -20.59 -41.55 -18.75
N GLY A 195 -20.21 -41.18 -17.53
CA GLY A 195 -19.03 -41.76 -16.88
C GLY A 195 -19.09 -41.76 -15.35
N ARG A 196 -19.82 -42.73 -14.80
CA ARG A 196 -20.14 -42.93 -13.38
C ARG A 196 -18.91 -42.76 -12.46
N CYS A 197 -18.94 -41.78 -11.55
CA CYS A 197 -18.43 -42.08 -10.22
C CYS A 197 -19.27 -43.30 -9.73
N GLU A 198 -18.63 -44.37 -9.26
CA GLU A 198 -19.40 -45.55 -8.79
C GLU A 198 -20.36 -45.13 -7.67
N ASP A 199 -21.49 -45.85 -7.56
CA ASP A 199 -22.69 -45.48 -6.79
C ASP A 199 -22.39 -44.73 -5.46
N GLU A 200 -23.04 -43.56 -5.27
CA GLU A 200 -22.97 -42.62 -4.11
C GLU A 200 -21.90 -41.49 -4.17
N LEU A 201 -21.19 -41.31 -5.29
CA LEU A 201 -20.15 -40.26 -5.45
C LEU A 201 -20.51 -39.16 -6.50
N ARG A 202 -20.00 -37.92 -6.35
CA ARG A 202 -20.24 -36.71 -7.19
C ARG A 202 -18.97 -35.93 -7.56
N CYS A 203 -18.98 -35.17 -8.66
CA CYS A 203 -17.83 -34.39 -9.14
C CYS A 203 -17.92 -32.90 -8.82
N LEU A 204 -16.87 -32.36 -8.17
CA LEU A 204 -16.94 -31.06 -7.50
C LEU A 204 -16.42 -29.86 -8.29
N GLU A 205 -15.52 -30.03 -9.27
CA GLU A 205 -15.09 -28.93 -10.14
C GLU A 205 -14.34 -29.44 -11.38
N VAL A 206 -14.32 -28.66 -12.45
CA VAL A 206 -13.56 -28.95 -13.68
C VAL A 206 -12.61 -27.79 -13.93
N ASP A 207 -11.31 -28.03 -13.81
CA ASP A 207 -10.28 -27.09 -14.23
C ASP A 207 -10.49 -26.76 -15.73
N GLU A 208 -10.73 -25.49 -16.06
CA GLU A 208 -11.01 -25.05 -17.44
C GLU A 208 -9.81 -25.24 -18.41
N GLU A 209 -8.58 -25.33 -17.89
CA GLU A 209 -7.37 -25.60 -18.68
C GLU A 209 -7.09 -27.10 -18.85
N THR A 210 -7.39 -27.93 -17.84
CA THR A 210 -6.99 -29.35 -17.84
C THR A 210 -8.13 -30.36 -18.03
N LEU A 211 -9.39 -29.95 -17.91
CA LEU A 211 -10.60 -30.79 -18.01
C LEU A 211 -10.62 -32.01 -17.07
N LEU A 212 -9.89 -31.94 -15.96
CA LEU A 212 -9.86 -32.95 -14.90
C LEU A 212 -10.79 -32.52 -13.75
N GLY A 213 -11.65 -33.42 -13.28
CA GLY A 213 -12.47 -33.23 -12.09
C GLY A 213 -12.44 -34.45 -11.16
N VAL A 214 -12.59 -34.20 -9.85
CA VAL A 214 -12.44 -35.19 -8.75
C VAL A 214 -13.82 -35.64 -8.24
N CYS A 215 -13.99 -36.96 -8.01
CA CYS A 215 -15.19 -37.52 -7.37
C CYS A 215 -15.09 -37.48 -5.82
N ARG A 216 -16.18 -37.19 -5.11
CA ARG A 216 -16.34 -37.22 -3.63
C ARG A 216 -17.58 -38.01 -3.22
N ALA A 217 -17.60 -38.64 -2.04
CA ALA A 217 -18.79 -39.30 -1.51
C ALA A 217 -19.80 -38.29 -0.98
N ALA A 218 -21.06 -38.45 -1.37
CA ALA A 218 -22.11 -37.56 -0.88
C ALA A 218 -22.51 -37.94 0.54
N GLY A 219 -22.56 -36.97 1.46
CA GLY A 219 -22.99 -37.27 2.81
C GLY A 219 -22.95 -36.11 3.78
N CYS A 220 -24.04 -35.97 4.53
CA CYS A 220 -24.20 -34.98 5.56
C CYS A 220 -23.03 -34.83 6.54
N GLY A 221 -22.64 -33.60 6.77
CA GLY A 221 -21.61 -33.14 7.70
C GLY A 221 -20.22 -33.07 7.09
N ASP A 222 -20.14 -32.93 5.77
CA ASP A 222 -18.89 -33.06 5.03
C ASP A 222 -18.42 -31.72 4.42
N GLY A 223 -19.23 -30.68 4.59
CA GLY A 223 -19.02 -29.31 4.14
C GLY A 223 -19.68 -29.02 2.79
N PHE A 224 -20.39 -29.96 2.16
CA PHE A 224 -20.94 -29.78 0.82
C PHE A 224 -22.44 -30.12 0.82
N VAL A 225 -23.28 -29.21 0.32
CA VAL A 225 -24.71 -29.50 0.17
C VAL A 225 -24.93 -30.39 -1.05
N ASP A 226 -25.26 -31.66 -0.81
CA ASP A 226 -25.54 -32.63 -1.87
C ASP A 226 -27.02 -32.70 -2.30
N GLU A 227 -27.31 -33.37 -3.43
CA GLU A 227 -28.71 -33.55 -3.87
C GLU A 227 -29.49 -34.42 -2.88
N GLY A 228 -30.40 -33.77 -2.16
CA GLY A 228 -31.22 -34.39 -1.13
C GLY A 228 -31.02 -33.78 0.26
N GLU A 229 -30.00 -32.92 0.41
CA GLU A 229 -29.67 -32.18 1.62
C GLU A 229 -30.24 -30.74 1.53
N GLU A 230 -30.68 -30.20 2.67
CA GLU A 230 -31.15 -28.81 2.78
C GLU A 230 -30.06 -27.87 3.33
N CYS A 231 -28.99 -28.42 3.92
CA CYS A 231 -27.83 -27.75 4.48
C CYS A 231 -26.69 -28.74 4.67
N ASP A 232 -25.46 -28.27 4.84
CA ASP A 232 -24.32 -29.04 5.34
C ASP A 232 -23.36 -28.04 6.00
N ASP A 233 -23.21 -28.14 7.33
CA ASP A 233 -22.37 -27.23 8.12
C ASP A 233 -21.01 -27.85 8.46
N GLY A 234 -20.63 -28.88 7.70
CA GLY A 234 -19.41 -29.62 7.94
C GLY A 234 -19.51 -30.54 9.14
N ASN A 235 -20.64 -30.78 9.79
CA ASN A 235 -20.67 -31.79 10.84
C ASN A 235 -22.04 -32.49 11.01
N ARG A 236 -22.15 -33.40 11.98
CA ARG A 236 -23.39 -34.16 12.28
C ARG A 236 -23.87 -33.96 13.71
N LEU A 237 -23.54 -32.85 14.34
CA LEU A 237 -24.11 -32.47 15.61
C LEU A 237 -25.59 -32.12 15.42
N ASP A 238 -26.34 -32.14 16.51
CA ASP A 238 -27.77 -31.86 16.50
C ASP A 238 -27.99 -30.58 17.32
N GLY A 239 -28.71 -29.62 16.75
CA GLY A 239 -28.99 -28.32 17.40
C GLY A 239 -28.07 -27.16 17.01
N ASP A 240 -27.17 -27.36 16.04
CA ASP A 240 -26.30 -26.35 15.41
C ASP A 240 -26.84 -25.91 14.03
N LEU A 241 -28.16 -25.95 13.87
CA LEU A 241 -28.92 -25.50 12.70
C LEU A 241 -28.86 -26.35 11.45
N CYS A 242 -27.88 -27.24 11.30
CA CYS A 242 -27.94 -28.34 10.36
C CYS A 242 -28.03 -29.67 11.10
N THR A 243 -29.21 -30.28 11.10
CA THR A 243 -29.41 -31.56 11.80
C THR A 243 -28.47 -32.64 11.25
N PRO A 244 -28.21 -33.74 11.98
CA PRO A 244 -27.38 -34.86 11.52
C PRO A 244 -27.92 -35.57 10.27
N MET A 245 -29.09 -35.16 9.78
CA MET A 245 -29.75 -35.64 8.56
C MET A 245 -29.81 -34.55 7.47
N CYS A 246 -28.98 -33.52 7.60
CA CYS A 246 -28.81 -32.40 6.69
C CYS A 246 -30.11 -31.71 6.33
N ARG A 247 -30.83 -31.37 7.41
CA ARG A 247 -32.02 -30.52 7.37
C ARG A 247 -31.81 -29.32 8.26
N LEU A 248 -32.23 -28.16 7.76
CA LEU A 248 -32.21 -26.91 8.52
C LEU A 248 -33.16 -27.02 9.73
N ASP A 249 -32.67 -26.68 10.93
CA ASP A 249 -33.46 -26.60 12.16
C ASP A 249 -33.12 -25.34 12.96
N GLY A 250 -33.90 -24.28 12.80
CA GLY A 250 -33.64 -22.96 13.40
C GLY A 250 -34.88 -22.07 13.46
N PRO A 251 -34.79 -20.88 14.09
CA PRO A 251 -35.88 -19.91 14.07
C PRO A 251 -36.13 -19.47 12.61
N GLU A 252 -37.37 -19.68 12.14
CA GLU A 252 -37.82 -19.23 10.82
C GLU A 252 -38.33 -17.79 10.88
N GLU A 253 -38.15 -17.07 9.79
CA GLU A 253 -38.76 -15.77 9.60
C GLU A 253 -40.30 -15.80 9.72
N VAL A 254 -40.89 -14.63 9.98
CA VAL A 254 -42.33 -14.50 10.21
C VAL A 254 -42.99 -13.70 9.10
N GLU A 255 -43.54 -14.42 8.14
CA GLU A 255 -44.29 -13.87 7.01
C GLU A 255 -45.70 -13.38 7.39
N PRO A 256 -46.22 -12.27 6.83
CA PRO A 256 -45.60 -11.43 5.81
C PRO A 256 -44.53 -10.48 6.37
N ASN A 257 -43.33 -10.43 5.80
CA ASN A 257 -42.26 -9.48 6.15
C ASN A 257 -41.74 -8.62 4.96
N ASP A 258 -42.50 -8.54 3.86
CA ASP A 258 -42.26 -7.74 2.63
C ASP A 258 -41.84 -6.25 2.79
N VAL A 259 -42.11 -5.65 3.95
CA VAL A 259 -41.93 -4.21 4.20
C VAL A 259 -41.52 -3.94 5.64
N ARG A 260 -40.75 -2.86 5.86
CA ARG A 260 -40.25 -2.45 7.19
C ARG A 260 -41.26 -2.49 8.35
N PRO A 261 -42.53 -2.05 8.20
CA PRO A 261 -43.50 -2.12 9.30
C PRO A 261 -43.88 -3.55 9.73
N GLN A 262 -43.58 -4.54 8.90
CA GLN A 262 -43.85 -5.96 9.11
C GLN A 262 -42.56 -6.77 9.32
N ALA A 263 -41.42 -6.09 9.44
CA ALA A 263 -40.13 -6.74 9.50
C ALA A 263 -40.05 -7.78 10.64
N THR A 264 -39.46 -8.93 10.31
CA THR A 264 -39.14 -9.98 11.27
C THR A 264 -38.11 -9.45 12.27
N PRO A 265 -38.39 -9.44 13.59
CA PRO A 265 -37.43 -8.97 14.58
C PRO A 265 -36.27 -9.97 14.73
N LEU A 266 -35.05 -9.46 14.72
CA LEU A 266 -33.83 -10.18 15.05
C LEU A 266 -33.58 -10.00 16.57
N GLY A 267 -33.73 -11.08 17.35
CA GLY A 267 -33.76 -11.09 18.85
C GLY A 267 -35.15 -10.76 19.45
N ASP A 268 -35.66 -11.22 20.60
CA ASP A 268 -35.27 -12.05 21.77
C ASP A 268 -36.59 -12.58 22.45
N SER A 269 -36.55 -13.63 23.29
CA SER A 269 -37.57 -13.77 24.35
C SER A 269 -37.14 -14.36 25.72
N ARG A 270 -35.88 -14.69 26.03
CA ARG A 270 -35.52 -15.14 27.40
C ARG A 270 -34.17 -14.74 28.00
N ARG A 271 -33.17 -14.21 27.27
CA ARG A 271 -32.04 -13.49 27.87
C ARG A 271 -31.26 -12.67 26.81
N PRO A 272 -30.66 -11.53 27.23
CA PRO A 272 -30.36 -10.39 26.38
C PRO A 272 -28.84 -10.07 26.31
N ASP A 273 -27.99 -11.10 26.35
CA ASP A 273 -26.52 -10.97 26.36
C ASP A 273 -26.02 -11.77 25.14
N ILE A 274 -25.31 -11.12 24.23
CA ILE A 274 -25.57 -11.20 22.78
C ILE A 274 -24.43 -11.94 22.08
N GLY A 275 -24.73 -13.11 21.49
CA GLY A 275 -23.86 -13.84 20.55
C GLY A 275 -24.36 -13.72 19.10
N PRO A 276 -23.68 -14.34 18.11
CA PRO A 276 -24.13 -14.31 16.73
C PRO A 276 -25.55 -14.87 16.62
N PHE A 277 -26.46 -14.13 15.99
CA PHE A 277 -27.85 -14.55 15.83
C PHE A 277 -28.06 -15.14 14.45
N GLN A 278 -28.76 -16.27 14.37
CA GLN A 278 -28.99 -17.00 13.13
C GLN A 278 -30.50 -17.13 12.87
N MET A 279 -30.92 -16.95 11.61
CA MET A 279 -32.33 -16.92 11.18
C MET A 279 -32.50 -17.64 9.84
N LEU A 280 -33.56 -18.44 9.69
CA LEU A 280 -33.92 -19.04 8.42
C LEU A 280 -34.84 -18.10 7.62
N SER A 281 -34.33 -17.54 6.52
CA SER A 281 -35.09 -16.83 5.48
C SER A 281 -35.70 -17.82 4.51
N ARG A 282 -36.81 -17.47 3.85
CA ARG A 282 -37.47 -18.30 2.86
C ARG A 282 -38.15 -17.47 1.77
N PHE A 283 -37.42 -17.24 0.68
CA PHE A 283 -38.00 -16.68 -0.54
C PHE A 283 -39.03 -17.63 -1.15
N GLY A 284 -40.32 -17.27 -1.09
CA GLY A 284 -41.43 -17.95 -1.73
C GLY A 284 -41.53 -17.72 -3.24
N SER A 285 -40.90 -16.66 -3.76
CA SER A 285 -40.74 -16.36 -5.19
C SER A 285 -39.66 -15.30 -5.44
N VAL A 286 -39.30 -15.03 -6.69
CA VAL A 286 -38.35 -13.95 -7.05
C VAL A 286 -38.89 -12.51 -6.83
N ASP A 287 -40.18 -12.36 -6.51
CA ASP A 287 -40.77 -11.06 -6.14
C ASP A 287 -40.83 -10.88 -4.61
N ASP A 288 -40.36 -11.87 -3.85
CA ASP A 288 -40.40 -11.90 -2.39
C ASP A 288 -39.30 -11.04 -1.77
N VAL A 289 -39.64 -10.29 -0.71
CA VAL A 289 -38.73 -9.32 -0.09
C VAL A 289 -38.68 -9.53 1.41
N ASP A 290 -37.67 -10.20 1.91
CA ASP A 290 -37.58 -10.47 3.34
C ASP A 290 -36.99 -9.25 4.05
N VAL A 291 -37.77 -8.63 4.95
CA VAL A 291 -37.30 -7.49 5.77
C VAL A 291 -37.12 -7.92 7.22
N PHE A 292 -35.93 -7.65 7.76
CA PHE A 292 -35.56 -7.93 9.15
C PHE A 292 -35.31 -6.63 9.92
N ARG A 293 -35.59 -6.64 11.23
CA ARG A 293 -35.35 -5.49 12.12
C ARG A 293 -34.33 -5.85 13.19
N LEU A 294 -33.28 -5.04 13.29
CA LEU A 294 -32.26 -5.07 14.32
C LEU A 294 -32.42 -3.85 15.25
N THR A 295 -32.18 -4.02 16.54
CA THR A 295 -32.20 -2.92 17.53
C THR A 295 -30.90 -2.91 18.33
N VAL A 296 -30.08 -1.89 18.13
CA VAL A 296 -28.80 -1.69 18.84
C VAL A 296 -29.07 -0.90 20.13
N PRO A 297 -28.78 -1.45 21.33
CA PRO A 297 -29.01 -0.78 22.60
C PRO A 297 -28.09 0.44 22.81
N PRO A 298 -28.44 1.39 23.69
CA PRO A 298 -27.55 2.49 24.07
C PRO A 298 -26.31 1.98 24.83
N GLY A 299 -25.12 2.27 24.31
CA GLY A 299 -23.83 1.90 24.92
C GLY A 299 -23.11 0.73 24.24
N ASP A 300 -23.73 0.14 23.21
CA ASP A 300 -23.16 -0.95 22.43
C ASP A 300 -22.88 -0.48 21.00
N GLU A 301 -21.86 -1.06 20.37
CA GLU A 301 -21.67 -1.03 18.92
C GLU A 301 -21.85 -2.45 18.38
N VAL A 302 -22.60 -2.56 17.27
CA VAL A 302 -22.87 -3.85 16.60
C VAL A 302 -22.24 -3.82 15.22
N GLU A 303 -21.47 -4.85 14.90
CA GLU A 303 -21.09 -5.18 13.55
C GLU A 303 -22.18 -6.03 12.88
N VAL A 304 -22.52 -5.73 11.63
CA VAL A 304 -23.55 -6.46 10.89
C VAL A 304 -22.96 -7.05 9.62
N GLY A 305 -22.55 -8.32 9.75
CA GLY A 305 -22.29 -9.23 8.64
C GLY A 305 -23.52 -10.06 8.26
N LEU A 306 -23.57 -10.50 7.01
CA LEU A 306 -24.54 -11.44 6.49
C LEU A 306 -23.79 -12.56 5.77
N VAL A 307 -23.99 -13.77 6.28
CA VAL A 307 -23.44 -15.02 5.74
C VAL A 307 -24.62 -15.81 5.21
N THR A 308 -24.59 -16.16 3.92
CA THR A 308 -25.57 -17.08 3.33
C THR A 308 -24.93 -18.44 3.20
N ARG A 309 -25.14 -19.33 4.18
CA ARG A 309 -24.58 -20.70 4.11
C ARG A 309 -25.53 -21.63 3.35
N ASP A 310 -25.09 -22.09 2.19
CA ASP A 310 -25.61 -23.26 1.46
C ASP A 310 -24.50 -24.33 1.34
N GLY A 311 -23.79 -24.61 2.44
CA GLY A 311 -22.60 -25.48 2.45
C GLY A 311 -21.28 -24.71 2.39
N PHE A 312 -20.23 -25.33 2.92
CA PHE A 312 -18.87 -24.81 3.11
C PHE A 312 -18.13 -24.49 1.79
N PHE A 313 -18.66 -24.86 0.61
CA PHE A 313 -17.95 -24.73 -0.67
C PHE A 313 -18.80 -24.28 -1.88
N ASN A 314 -20.10 -23.96 -1.73
CA ASN A 314 -20.89 -23.56 -2.89
C ASN A 314 -21.95 -22.53 -2.53
N CYS A 315 -21.92 -21.38 -3.21
CA CYS A 315 -22.95 -20.36 -3.07
C CYS A 315 -23.73 -20.22 -4.39
N PRO A 316 -24.69 -21.13 -4.63
CA PRO A 316 -25.50 -21.06 -5.82
C PRO A 316 -26.55 -19.94 -5.67
N GLY A 317 -26.17 -18.75 -6.14
CA GLY A 317 -27.10 -17.71 -6.56
C GLY A 317 -26.96 -16.38 -5.81
N VAL A 318 -27.20 -15.29 -6.54
CA VAL A 318 -26.99 -13.93 -6.06
C VAL A 318 -28.23 -13.45 -5.29
N VAL A 319 -28.06 -13.15 -4.01
CA VAL A 319 -29.04 -12.38 -3.23
C VAL A 319 -28.56 -10.93 -3.22
N SER A 320 -29.45 -9.95 -3.16
CA SER A 320 -29.07 -8.54 -2.93
C SER A 320 -29.56 -8.10 -1.57
N GLY A 321 -28.66 -7.50 -0.79
CA GLY A 321 -28.98 -6.99 0.53
C GLY A 321 -28.85 -5.47 0.59
N ARG A 322 -29.73 -4.84 1.37
CA ARG A 322 -29.68 -3.40 1.69
C ARG A 322 -29.84 -3.20 3.18
N LEU A 323 -28.88 -2.52 3.81
CA LEU A 323 -28.98 -2.07 5.19
C LEU A 323 -29.55 -0.65 5.22
N LEU A 324 -30.57 -0.44 6.06
CA LEU A 324 -31.23 0.85 6.23
C LEU A 324 -31.24 1.30 7.68
N ASP A 325 -31.16 2.61 7.90
CA ASP A 325 -31.36 3.22 9.21
C ASP A 325 -32.85 3.24 9.61
N GLY A 326 -33.14 3.65 10.85
CA GLY A 326 -34.50 3.75 11.38
C GLY A 326 -35.41 4.77 10.64
N GLU A 327 -34.81 5.67 9.85
CA GLU A 327 -35.53 6.62 8.99
C GLU A 327 -35.78 6.05 7.58
N GLY A 328 -35.20 4.89 7.26
CA GLY A 328 -35.30 4.19 5.99
C GLY A 328 -34.35 4.71 4.91
N ARG A 329 -33.24 5.37 5.29
CA ARG A 329 -32.15 5.69 4.37
C ARG A 329 -31.24 4.48 4.21
N VAL A 330 -30.76 4.25 3.00
CA VAL A 330 -29.77 3.20 2.72
C VAL A 330 -28.43 3.62 3.31
N MET A 331 -27.88 2.75 4.15
CA MET A 331 -26.54 2.88 4.71
C MET A 331 -25.53 2.09 3.89
N ALA A 332 -25.90 0.87 3.47
CA ALA A 332 -25.08 0.00 2.65
C ALA A 332 -25.94 -0.87 1.72
N GLU A 333 -25.39 -1.27 0.58
CA GLU A 333 -26.02 -2.12 -0.42
C GLU A 333 -24.95 -2.95 -1.14
N ALA A 334 -25.16 -4.26 -1.23
CA ALA A 334 -24.19 -5.16 -1.82
C ALA A 334 -24.85 -6.40 -2.43
N PRO A 335 -24.29 -6.93 -3.54
CA PRO A 335 -24.61 -8.27 -4.02
C PRO A 335 -24.00 -9.30 -3.05
N ILE A 336 -24.84 -10.17 -2.52
CA ILE A 336 -24.47 -11.27 -1.62
C ILE A 336 -24.23 -12.50 -2.48
N ALA A 337 -22.95 -12.86 -2.61
CA ALA A 337 -22.51 -14.09 -3.26
C ALA A 337 -22.25 -15.20 -2.24
N CYS A 338 -21.52 -14.94 -1.14
CA CYS A 338 -21.25 -15.93 -0.07
C CYS A 338 -21.20 -15.27 1.31
N ASP A 339 -20.51 -14.12 1.41
CA ASP A 339 -20.38 -13.33 2.64
C ASP A 339 -20.37 -11.85 2.30
N VAL A 340 -21.14 -11.05 3.03
CA VAL A 340 -21.17 -9.59 2.85
C VAL A 340 -21.27 -8.87 4.19
N TRP A 341 -20.30 -8.00 4.42
CA TRP A 341 -20.31 -7.04 5.52
C TRP A 341 -21.07 -5.78 5.11
N PHE A 342 -22.08 -5.40 5.87
CA PHE A 342 -22.88 -4.21 5.60
C PHE A 342 -22.46 -3.00 6.44
N ALA A 343 -21.93 -3.23 7.66
CA ALA A 343 -21.39 -2.18 8.50
C ALA A 343 -20.55 -2.75 9.65
N ASP A 344 -19.36 -2.18 9.84
CA ASP A 344 -18.42 -2.56 10.90
C ASP A 344 -18.84 -1.99 12.27
N ARG A 345 -19.57 -0.87 12.28
CA ARG A 345 -20.02 -0.17 13.51
C ARG A 345 -21.38 0.49 13.34
N LEU A 346 -22.41 -0.07 13.96
CA LEU A 346 -23.71 0.57 14.11
C LEU A 346 -23.87 1.23 15.47
N ALA A 347 -24.14 2.54 15.44
CA ALA A 347 -24.50 3.30 16.63
C ALA A 347 -25.83 2.81 17.25
N PRO A 348 -26.14 3.16 18.51
CA PRO A 348 -27.43 2.83 19.11
C PRO A 348 -28.63 3.33 18.28
N GLY A 349 -29.52 2.41 17.90
CA GLY A 349 -30.61 2.72 16.99
C GLY A 349 -31.39 1.52 16.46
N ASP A 350 -32.48 1.80 15.74
CA ASP A 350 -33.22 0.81 14.97
C ASP A 350 -32.66 0.73 13.55
N TYR A 351 -32.45 -0.48 13.06
CA TYR A 351 -31.96 -0.75 11.71
C TYR A 351 -32.82 -1.80 11.01
N PHE A 352 -32.85 -1.74 9.69
CA PHE A 352 -33.61 -2.67 8.86
C PHE A 352 -32.71 -3.26 7.78
N LEU A 353 -32.81 -4.57 7.59
CA LEU A 353 -32.15 -5.28 6.51
C LEU A 353 -33.21 -5.75 5.52
N GLU A 354 -33.09 -5.34 4.26
CA GLU A 354 -33.95 -5.77 3.15
C GLU A 354 -33.17 -6.75 2.27
N LEU A 355 -33.67 -7.99 2.13
CA LEU A 355 -33.10 -9.01 1.24
C LEU A 355 -34.01 -9.28 0.04
N ARG A 356 -33.40 -9.56 -1.12
CA ARG A 356 -34.13 -9.86 -2.38
C ARG A 356 -33.34 -10.83 -3.24
N THR A 357 -34.02 -11.68 -3.99
CA THR A 357 -33.40 -12.50 -5.04
C THR A 357 -34.11 -12.30 -6.38
N ASP A 358 -33.34 -12.19 -7.47
CA ASP A 358 -33.85 -12.22 -8.84
C ASP A 358 -33.65 -13.59 -9.52
N ASP A 359 -33.07 -14.54 -8.81
CA ASP A 359 -32.72 -15.87 -9.31
C ASP A 359 -33.77 -16.91 -8.89
N PRO A 360 -34.49 -17.54 -9.85
CA PRO A 360 -35.47 -18.57 -9.56
C PRO A 360 -34.88 -19.87 -8.98
N GLU A 361 -33.57 -20.09 -9.09
CA GLU A 361 -32.88 -21.23 -8.47
C GLU A 361 -32.67 -21.03 -6.96
N VAL A 362 -32.80 -19.78 -6.47
CA VAL A 362 -32.59 -19.38 -5.07
C VAL A 362 -33.91 -19.33 -4.26
N VAL A 363 -35.04 -19.65 -4.90
CA VAL A 363 -36.36 -19.74 -4.26
C VAL A 363 -36.39 -20.95 -3.31
N GLY A 364 -36.27 -20.71 -2.01
CA GLY A 364 -36.09 -21.77 -1.01
C GLY A 364 -35.74 -21.22 0.38
N ARG A 365 -35.42 -22.12 1.32
CA ARG A 365 -34.91 -21.73 2.66
C ARG A 365 -33.42 -21.37 2.56
N ARG A 366 -33.00 -20.37 3.34
CA ARG A 366 -31.62 -19.90 3.45
C ARG A 366 -31.28 -19.58 4.89
N LEU A 367 -30.06 -19.93 5.32
CA LEU A 367 -29.56 -19.54 6.63
C LEU A 367 -28.90 -18.16 6.55
N LEU A 368 -29.31 -17.26 7.45
CA LEU A 368 -28.70 -15.96 7.66
C LEU A 368 -28.00 -15.95 9.02
N THR A 369 -26.71 -15.65 9.05
CA THR A 369 -25.95 -15.41 10.29
C THR A 369 -25.64 -13.93 10.41
N PHE A 370 -25.72 -13.42 11.64
CA PHE A 370 -25.41 -12.03 11.99
C PHE A 370 -24.45 -11.98 13.19
N ALA A 371 -23.48 -11.06 13.17
CA ALA A 371 -22.47 -10.91 14.23
C ALA A 371 -23.02 -10.23 15.51
N ALA A 372 -22.34 -10.48 16.64
CA ALA A 372 -22.70 -9.98 17.97
C ALA A 372 -22.20 -8.54 18.24
N PRO A 373 -22.86 -7.75 19.11
CA PRO A 373 -22.34 -6.49 19.64
C PRO A 373 -21.14 -6.67 20.57
N THR A 374 -20.32 -5.63 20.61
CA THR A 374 -19.35 -5.41 21.70
C THR A 374 -19.87 -4.29 22.62
N ARG A 375 -19.91 -4.50 23.94
CA ARG A 375 -20.30 -3.45 24.91
C ARG A 375 -19.15 -2.47 25.13
N LEU A 376 -19.43 -1.16 25.17
CA LEU A 376 -18.41 -0.15 25.47
C LEU A 376 -18.42 0.26 26.96
N VAL A 377 -17.25 0.30 27.60
CA VAL A 377 -17.03 0.70 29.00
C VAL A 377 -16.16 1.95 29.13
N GLY A 378 -16.38 2.76 30.18
CA GLY A 378 -15.72 4.06 30.36
C GLY A 378 -14.40 3.99 31.14
N ALA A 379 -13.68 5.12 31.16
CA ALA A 379 -12.39 5.24 31.87
C ALA A 379 -12.46 4.80 33.34
N GLY A 380 -11.55 3.90 33.73
CA GLY A 380 -11.42 3.32 35.07
C GLY A 380 -12.23 2.04 35.30
N GLU A 381 -13.06 1.63 34.33
CA GLU A 381 -13.76 0.35 34.32
C GLU A 381 -12.86 -0.77 33.78
N ASP A 382 -13.12 -2.00 34.20
CA ASP A 382 -12.27 -3.16 33.85
C ASP A 382 -12.48 -3.49 32.36
N CYS A 383 -11.38 -3.56 31.60
CA CYS A 383 -11.37 -3.82 30.15
C CYS A 383 -10.84 -5.20 29.78
N ALA A 384 -10.77 -6.07 30.77
CA ALA A 384 -10.31 -7.46 30.71
C ALA A 384 -11.48 -8.45 30.76
N VAL A 385 -12.65 -8.08 30.22
CA VAL A 385 -13.86 -8.92 30.26
C VAL A 385 -14.35 -9.13 28.83
N VAL A 386 -14.66 -10.39 28.50
CA VAL A 386 -14.99 -10.89 27.14
C VAL A 386 -16.07 -10.06 26.43
N ASP A 387 -16.97 -9.41 27.18
CA ASP A 387 -18.07 -8.62 26.62
C ASP A 387 -17.84 -7.10 26.64
N ALA A 388 -16.68 -6.57 27.04
CA ALA A 388 -16.49 -5.13 27.29
C ALA A 388 -15.18 -4.56 26.70
N ARG A 389 -15.28 -3.65 25.73
CA ARG A 389 -14.16 -2.85 25.22
C ARG A 389 -14.19 -1.44 25.78
N CYS A 390 -13.03 -0.82 25.99
CA CYS A 390 -13.01 0.60 26.32
C CYS A 390 -13.65 1.40 25.20
N ASP A 391 -14.51 2.36 25.57
CA ASP A 391 -15.03 3.33 24.62
C ASP A 391 -13.85 4.07 24.00
N PRO A 392 -13.50 3.80 22.72
CA PRO A 392 -12.32 4.38 22.12
C PRO A 392 -12.44 5.90 22.11
N ALA A 393 -13.66 6.47 22.10
CA ALA A 393 -13.88 7.92 22.14
C ALA A 393 -13.26 8.61 23.37
N ILE A 394 -12.99 7.86 24.45
CA ILE A 394 -12.56 8.42 25.74
C ILE A 394 -11.46 7.62 26.44
N ALA A 395 -11.20 6.35 26.08
CA ALA A 395 -10.22 5.52 26.75
C ALA A 395 -9.72 4.35 25.90
N TYR A 396 -8.50 3.89 26.18
CA TYR A 396 -7.91 2.67 25.64
C TYR A 396 -7.67 1.64 26.76
N CYS A 397 -7.51 0.36 26.37
CA CYS A 397 -7.12 -0.68 27.33
C CYS A 397 -5.60 -0.89 27.24
N PRO A 398 -4.84 -0.69 28.33
CA PRO A 398 -3.39 -0.86 28.32
C PRO A 398 -3.02 -2.34 28.25
N LEU A 399 -2.72 -2.84 27.06
CA LEU A 399 -2.41 -4.25 26.83
C LEU A 399 -1.12 -4.71 27.52
N ASP A 400 -0.21 -3.79 27.82
CA ASP A 400 1.03 -4.06 28.56
C ASP A 400 0.82 -4.34 30.06
N ALA A 401 -0.35 -4.02 30.61
CA ALA A 401 -0.68 -4.30 32.00
C ALA A 401 -1.19 -5.74 32.18
N PRO A 402 -0.92 -6.41 33.31
CA PRO A 402 -1.51 -7.70 33.62
C PRO A 402 -3.04 -7.63 33.61
N GLU A 403 -3.69 -8.62 33.01
CA GLU A 403 -5.13 -8.60 32.71
C GLU A 403 -6.03 -8.38 33.94
N ALA A 404 -5.66 -8.95 35.10
CA ALA A 404 -6.34 -8.73 36.38
C ALA A 404 -6.32 -7.27 36.89
N GLU A 405 -5.49 -6.41 36.29
CA GLU A 405 -5.32 -5.00 36.65
C GLU A 405 -5.66 -4.04 35.49
N ARG A 406 -6.00 -4.57 34.31
CA ARG A 406 -6.35 -3.78 33.12
C ARG A 406 -7.65 -3.02 33.33
N ARG A 407 -7.52 -1.69 33.32
CA ARG A 407 -8.63 -0.76 33.39
C ARG A 407 -8.53 0.18 32.21
N CYS A 408 -9.67 0.62 31.69
CA CYS A 408 -9.70 1.65 30.67
C CYS A 408 -8.94 2.89 31.14
N VAL A 409 -7.84 3.19 30.46
CA VAL A 409 -7.02 4.38 30.68
C VAL A 409 -7.55 5.45 29.75
N ALA A 410 -7.90 6.61 30.29
CA ALA A 410 -8.33 7.71 29.46
C ALA A 410 -7.18 8.11 28.52
N HIS A 411 -7.50 8.45 27.27
CA HIS A 411 -6.51 9.06 26.37
C HIS A 411 -5.95 10.32 27.03
N VAL A 412 -4.63 10.39 27.12
CA VAL A 412 -3.91 11.54 27.66
C VAL A 412 -2.80 11.92 26.70
N CYS A 413 -2.95 13.09 26.10
CA CYS A 413 -1.88 13.71 25.34
C CYS A 413 -0.46 13.52 25.91
N GLY A 414 0.39 12.92 25.10
CA GLY A 414 1.75 12.53 25.40
C GLY A 414 1.89 11.12 25.95
N ASP A 415 0.93 10.22 25.71
CA ASP A 415 0.96 8.81 26.15
C ASP A 415 1.39 7.83 25.04
N SER A 416 1.84 8.36 23.90
CA SER A 416 2.27 7.64 22.70
C SER A 416 1.13 6.90 22.00
N LEU A 417 -0.13 7.25 22.27
CA LEU A 417 -1.28 6.60 21.66
C LEU A 417 -2.28 7.63 21.14
N LEU A 418 -2.41 7.71 19.82
CA LEU A 418 -3.35 8.64 19.17
C LEU A 418 -4.81 8.35 19.56
N GLY A 419 -5.37 9.15 20.48
CA GLY A 419 -6.78 9.10 20.86
C GLY A 419 -7.71 9.83 19.88
N PRO A 420 -9.02 9.53 19.85
CA PRO A 420 -9.96 10.15 18.91
C PRO A 420 -10.34 11.61 19.21
N ASN A 421 -9.89 12.18 20.34
CA ASN A 421 -9.96 13.62 20.60
C ASN A 421 -8.60 14.32 20.39
N GLU A 422 -7.61 13.55 19.93
CA GLU A 422 -6.26 13.97 19.64
C GLU A 422 -6.09 13.96 18.12
N THR A 423 -5.32 14.90 17.59
CA THR A 423 -5.00 14.94 16.16
C THR A 423 -3.55 14.53 15.87
N CYS A 424 -2.78 14.31 16.94
CA CYS A 424 -1.42 13.78 17.01
C CYS A 424 -1.20 13.29 18.46
N ASP A 425 -0.18 12.45 18.70
CA ASP A 425 0.41 12.17 20.02
C ASP A 425 1.85 11.71 19.79
N ASP A 426 2.85 12.42 20.33
CA ASP A 426 4.27 12.14 20.13
C ASP A 426 4.96 11.61 21.41
N GLY A 427 4.17 11.06 22.33
CA GLY A 427 4.68 10.45 23.55
C GLY A 427 5.19 11.41 24.61
N ASN A 428 4.93 12.71 24.48
CA ASN A 428 5.25 13.69 25.51
C ASN A 428 4.32 14.94 25.48
N ASP A 429 4.50 15.87 26.42
CA ASP A 429 3.72 17.12 26.51
C ASP A 429 4.56 18.38 26.24
N GLU A 430 5.71 18.25 25.58
CA GLU A 430 6.55 19.37 25.14
C GLU A 430 5.95 20.02 23.88
N PRO A 431 5.65 21.32 23.88
CA PRO A 431 5.13 21.97 22.70
C PRO A 431 6.22 22.27 21.65
N GLY A 432 5.88 22.12 20.37
CA GLY A 432 6.68 22.54 19.22
C GLY A 432 7.62 21.48 18.61
N ASP A 433 7.43 20.22 18.94
CA ASP A 433 8.12 19.04 18.38
C ASP A 433 7.28 18.27 17.35
N GLY A 434 5.97 18.52 17.28
CA GLY A 434 5.08 17.98 16.26
C GLY A 434 3.65 17.83 16.79
N CYS A 435 3.54 17.57 18.10
CA CYS A 435 2.27 17.57 18.80
C CYS A 435 2.25 18.54 19.98
N GLY A 436 1.19 19.35 20.06
CA GLY A 436 1.04 20.28 21.17
C GLY A 436 0.60 19.59 22.46
N ALA A 437 0.82 20.25 23.60
CA ALA A 437 0.31 19.78 24.91
C ALA A 437 -1.24 19.73 25.03
N ASP A 438 -1.97 20.13 23.99
CA ASP A 438 -3.42 19.92 23.84
C ASP A 438 -3.77 18.91 22.73
N CYS A 439 -2.78 18.12 22.30
CA CYS A 439 -2.80 17.11 21.25
C CYS A 439 -3.45 17.58 19.95
N ARG A 440 -3.10 18.81 19.60
CA ARG A 440 -3.32 19.37 18.28
C ARG A 440 -2.03 19.31 17.51
N ILE A 441 -2.10 18.91 16.23
CA ILE A 441 -0.95 18.99 15.32
C ILE A 441 -0.41 20.41 15.42
N GLU A 442 0.78 20.52 16.00
CA GLU A 442 1.53 21.75 16.04
C GLU A 442 2.44 21.70 14.84
N ALA A 443 2.15 22.53 13.84
CA ALA A 443 3.07 22.65 12.73
C ALA A 443 4.39 23.21 13.29
N THR A 444 5.39 22.33 13.41
CA THR A 444 6.69 22.65 14.01
C THR A 444 7.25 23.88 13.31
N ASP A 445 7.45 24.96 14.08
CA ASP A 445 7.89 26.23 13.51
C ASP A 445 9.37 26.15 13.16
N ILE A 446 9.64 25.85 11.89
CA ILE A 446 10.98 25.77 11.34
C ILE A 446 11.49 27.12 10.83
N SER A 447 10.80 28.25 11.08
CA SER A 447 11.16 29.59 10.56
C SER A 447 12.59 30.05 10.91
N ALA A 448 13.19 29.53 11.98
CA ALA A 448 14.57 29.83 12.35
C ALA A 448 15.62 29.14 11.46
N GLY A 449 15.21 28.11 10.70
CA GLY A 449 16.10 27.18 10.01
C GLY A 449 16.83 26.27 10.98
N GLY A 450 17.44 25.20 10.46
CA GLY A 450 18.16 24.22 11.27
C GLY A 450 17.86 22.78 10.85
N ASP A 451 18.22 21.86 11.74
CA ASP A 451 18.00 20.42 11.57
C ASP A 451 16.94 19.99 12.59
N PHE A 452 15.87 19.35 12.12
CA PHE A 452 14.70 18.96 12.90
C PHE A 452 14.57 17.43 12.84
N PRO A 453 15.03 16.70 13.87
CA PRO A 453 14.88 15.25 13.93
C PRO A 453 13.42 14.87 14.20
N SER A 454 12.93 13.83 13.53
CA SER A 454 11.59 13.24 13.70
C SER A 454 11.60 11.75 13.34
N ALA A 455 10.46 11.07 13.45
CA ALA A 455 10.24 9.66 13.07
C ALA A 455 8.83 9.51 12.48
N LEU A 456 8.62 8.52 11.60
CA LEU A 456 7.30 8.24 10.99
C LEU A 456 6.92 6.78 11.23
N GLU A 457 5.73 6.54 11.78
CA GLU A 457 5.11 5.21 11.76
C GLU A 457 4.41 4.93 10.41
N PRO A 458 4.16 3.66 10.05
CA PRO A 458 3.49 3.32 8.81
C PRO A 458 2.12 4.00 8.65
N GLY A 459 1.98 4.83 7.62
CA GLY A 459 0.74 5.54 7.30
C GLY A 459 0.59 6.93 7.93
N GLU A 460 1.60 7.41 8.66
CA GLU A 460 1.61 8.75 9.26
C GLU A 460 2.31 9.81 8.38
N SER A 461 2.18 11.07 8.79
CA SER A 461 2.82 12.23 8.14
C SER A 461 3.18 13.31 9.16
N ASP A 462 4.35 13.92 9.00
CA ASP A 462 4.79 15.06 9.80
C ASP A 462 4.51 16.38 9.09
N LEU A 463 4.07 17.39 9.86
CA LEU A 463 3.76 18.73 9.34
C LEU A 463 4.66 19.79 9.99
N PHE A 464 5.40 20.52 9.15
CA PHE A 464 6.24 21.65 9.58
C PHE A 464 5.71 22.96 8.99
N ALA A 465 5.80 24.06 9.72
CA ALA A 465 5.43 25.39 9.23
C ALA A 465 6.59 26.36 9.28
N PHE A 466 6.63 27.30 8.35
CA PHE A 466 7.55 28.43 8.41
C PHE A 466 6.98 29.71 7.85
N THR A 467 7.50 30.82 8.35
CA THR A 467 7.19 32.17 7.89
C THR A 467 8.43 32.81 7.29
N LEU A 468 8.30 33.27 6.05
CA LEU A 468 9.33 34.08 5.40
C LEU A 468 8.98 35.56 5.55
N ASP A 469 9.92 36.36 6.06
CA ASP A 469 9.79 37.81 6.19
C ASP A 469 10.16 38.58 4.91
N ALA A 470 10.91 37.93 4.02
CA ALA A 470 11.33 38.43 2.71
C ALA A 470 11.16 37.32 1.66
N ARG A 471 11.35 37.65 0.38
CA ARG A 471 11.54 36.63 -0.65
C ARG A 471 12.84 35.89 -0.32
N SER A 472 12.85 34.56 -0.37
CA SER A 472 14.00 33.75 0.03
C SER A 472 14.09 32.49 -0.83
N ARG A 473 15.31 32.00 -1.07
CA ARG A 473 15.50 30.62 -1.53
C ARG A 473 15.38 29.69 -0.33
N VAL A 474 14.51 28.71 -0.46
CA VAL A 474 14.17 27.72 0.57
C VAL A 474 14.67 26.37 0.12
N ILE A 475 15.51 25.77 0.96
CA ILE A 475 16.07 24.43 0.73
C ILE A 475 15.63 23.54 1.89
N LEU A 476 14.82 22.53 1.57
CA LEU A 476 14.34 21.50 2.48
C LEU A 476 14.88 20.15 2.02
N GLU A 477 15.41 19.35 2.92
CA GLU A 477 16.07 18.07 2.59
C GLU A 477 15.91 17.08 3.74
N THR A 478 15.48 15.85 3.45
CA THR A 478 15.40 14.75 4.43
C THR A 478 16.73 13.99 4.50
N SER A 479 17.11 13.51 5.70
CA SER A 479 18.33 12.72 5.91
C SER A 479 18.27 11.83 7.16
N ASP A 480 19.20 10.88 7.34
CA ASP A 480 19.42 10.08 8.56
C ASP A 480 20.18 10.86 9.66
N GLY A 481 20.27 12.19 9.56
CA GLY A 481 21.11 13.04 10.41
C GLY A 481 22.63 12.93 10.16
N LEU A 482 23.07 12.01 9.31
CA LEU A 482 24.44 11.84 8.83
C LEU A 482 24.56 12.15 7.34
N ARG A 483 23.56 12.84 6.77
CA ARG A 483 23.43 13.21 5.35
C ARG A 483 23.37 12.00 4.41
N ARG A 484 22.80 10.90 4.87
CA ARG A 484 22.37 9.78 4.02
C ARG A 484 20.85 9.74 4.00
N CYS A 485 20.28 9.08 3.01
CA CYS A 485 18.83 9.05 2.85
C CYS A 485 18.25 7.99 3.79
N PRO A 486 17.23 8.34 4.59
CA PRO A 486 16.63 7.43 5.56
C PRO A 486 15.73 6.37 4.90
N GLY A 487 15.36 6.56 3.63
CA GLY A 487 14.46 5.72 2.83
C GLY A 487 13.75 6.57 1.78
N ASP A 488 12.74 6.01 1.12
CA ASP A 488 11.88 6.74 0.16
C ASP A 488 10.89 7.62 0.94
N THR A 489 11.06 8.94 0.87
CA THR A 489 10.24 9.94 1.61
C THR A 489 9.57 10.86 0.61
N LEU A 490 8.29 11.18 0.79
CA LEU A 490 7.58 12.13 -0.07
C LEU A 490 7.41 13.47 0.65
N MET A 491 7.92 14.56 0.06
CA MET A 491 7.69 15.92 0.58
C MET A 491 6.70 16.71 -0.25
N ARG A 492 5.72 17.35 0.42
CA ARG A 492 4.73 18.26 -0.19
C ARG A 492 4.79 19.65 0.42
N LEU A 493 5.10 20.66 -0.39
CA LEU A 493 5.14 22.06 0.03
C LEU A 493 3.86 22.80 -0.41
N ALA A 494 3.24 23.52 0.52
CA ALA A 494 2.10 24.39 0.27
C ALA A 494 2.27 25.80 0.85
N ARG A 495 1.66 26.79 0.19
CA ARG A 495 1.45 28.13 0.75
C ARG A 495 0.16 28.16 1.56
N VAL A 496 0.20 28.75 2.75
CA VAL A 496 -1.01 29.00 3.54
C VAL A 496 -1.54 30.41 3.25
N GLU A 497 -2.75 30.49 2.72
CA GLU A 497 -3.45 31.72 2.42
C GLU A 497 -4.13 32.33 3.67
N PHE A 498 -4.58 33.58 3.57
CA PHE A 498 -5.24 34.29 4.69
C PHE A 498 -6.54 33.63 5.19
N ASP A 499 -7.16 32.77 4.39
CA ASP A 499 -8.37 32.01 4.74
C ASP A 499 -8.08 30.58 5.21
N GLU A 500 -6.81 30.28 5.54
CA GLU A 500 -6.29 28.97 5.94
C GLU A 500 -6.39 27.91 4.82
N THR A 501 -6.61 28.33 3.57
CA THR A 501 -6.52 27.41 2.44
C THR A 501 -5.06 27.14 2.07
N ARG A 502 -4.77 25.90 1.67
CA ARG A 502 -3.43 25.43 1.29
C ARG A 502 -3.33 25.38 -0.23
N THR A 503 -2.40 26.15 -0.80
CA THR A 503 -2.12 26.13 -2.24
C THR A 503 -0.85 25.32 -2.48
N PRO A 504 -0.92 24.16 -3.16
CA PRO A 504 0.25 23.33 -3.46
C PRO A 504 1.27 24.09 -4.31
N LEU A 505 2.56 23.94 -4.00
CA LEU A 505 3.66 24.62 -4.70
C LEU A 505 4.69 23.67 -5.29
N ALA A 506 5.10 22.64 -4.54
CA ALA A 506 6.10 21.68 -4.99
C ALA A 506 5.87 20.33 -4.31
N GLU A 507 6.28 19.26 -4.98
CA GLU A 507 6.30 17.89 -4.47
C GLU A 507 7.65 17.27 -4.89
N SER A 508 8.23 16.42 -4.04
CA SER A 508 9.46 15.68 -4.31
C SER A 508 9.32 14.26 -3.79
N ASP A 509 9.60 13.28 -4.65
CA ASP A 509 9.46 11.82 -4.45
C ASP A 509 10.66 11.02 -5.01
N ASP A 510 11.85 11.63 -5.07
CA ASP A 510 13.15 10.90 -5.02
C ASP A 510 13.92 10.63 -6.32
N ILE A 511 13.86 11.46 -7.38
CA ILE A 511 14.89 11.46 -8.44
C ILE A 511 15.26 12.90 -8.89
N ASP A 512 16.32 13.45 -8.30
CA ASP A 512 17.11 14.53 -8.93
C ASP A 512 17.86 13.95 -10.17
N PRO A 513 18.00 14.67 -11.29
CA PRO A 513 18.89 14.31 -12.40
C PRO A 513 20.33 13.88 -12.00
N ASP A 514 20.81 14.23 -10.80
CA ASP A 514 22.11 13.84 -10.24
C ASP A 514 22.14 12.50 -9.48
N ASN A 515 21.04 11.73 -9.45
CA ASN A 515 20.96 10.38 -8.88
C ASN A 515 21.20 10.32 -7.34
N ASN A 516 20.66 11.31 -6.61
CA ASN A 516 20.66 11.36 -5.15
C ASN A 516 19.31 10.87 -4.59
N PRO A 517 19.26 9.85 -3.69
CA PRO A 517 18.01 9.22 -3.25
C PRO A 517 17.31 9.92 -2.07
N CYS A 518 17.57 11.21 -1.83
CA CYS A 518 16.96 11.95 -0.71
C CYS A 518 15.94 12.94 -1.29
N SER A 519 14.75 12.98 -0.70
CA SER A 519 13.78 14.00 -1.08
C SER A 519 14.30 15.39 -0.75
N ARG A 520 14.16 16.32 -1.72
CA ARG A 520 14.70 17.68 -1.62
C ARG A 520 13.84 18.67 -2.38
N ILE A 521 13.46 19.75 -1.70
CA ILE A 521 12.77 20.90 -2.29
C ILE A 521 13.72 22.10 -2.28
N ASP A 522 13.98 22.68 -3.45
CA ASP A 522 14.82 23.87 -3.65
C ASP A 522 14.02 24.90 -4.47
N GLN A 523 13.43 25.89 -3.80
CA GLN A 523 12.47 26.82 -4.39
C GLN A 523 12.68 28.26 -3.93
N ILE A 524 12.42 29.23 -4.81
CA ILE A 524 12.39 30.65 -4.43
C ILE A 524 10.95 31.04 -4.06
N LEU A 525 10.72 31.35 -2.79
CA LEU A 525 9.40 31.65 -2.25
C LEU A 525 9.28 33.12 -1.84
N SER A 526 8.10 33.70 -2.05
CA SER A 526 7.79 35.06 -1.59
C SER A 526 7.63 35.16 -0.07
N ARG A 527 7.56 36.37 0.48
CA ARG A 527 7.10 36.58 1.86
C ARG A 527 5.73 35.91 2.10
N GLY A 528 5.58 35.15 3.17
CA GLY A 528 4.34 34.45 3.48
C GLY A 528 4.49 33.36 4.53
N ARG A 529 3.38 32.67 4.84
CA ARG A 529 3.33 31.47 5.67
C ARG A 529 3.25 30.23 4.76
N TYR A 530 4.00 29.20 5.12
CA TYR A 530 4.16 27.98 4.36
C TYR A 530 4.06 26.77 5.28
N GLU A 531 3.62 25.64 4.73
CA GLU A 531 3.57 24.34 5.39
C GLU A 531 4.25 23.30 4.48
N VAL A 532 5.05 22.41 5.06
CA VAL A 532 5.63 21.25 4.38
C VAL A 532 5.21 19.99 5.12
N GLU A 533 4.65 19.05 4.38
CA GLU A 533 4.24 17.72 4.84
C GLU A 533 5.28 16.70 4.37
N VAL A 534 5.74 15.84 5.28
CA VAL A 534 6.68 14.73 5.01
C VAL A 534 5.94 13.42 5.23
N LEU A 535 5.91 12.57 4.20
CA LEU A 535 5.18 11.30 4.16
C LEU A 535 6.12 10.14 3.88
N GLU A 536 5.70 8.94 4.27
CA GLU A 536 6.34 7.68 3.88
C GLU A 536 5.81 7.18 2.50
N PHE A 537 6.66 6.53 1.69
CA PHE A 537 6.30 6.12 0.33
C PHE A 537 5.84 4.65 0.19
N PHE A 538 6.04 3.76 1.19
CA PHE A 538 5.67 2.33 1.05
C PHE A 538 5.14 1.57 2.30
N GLY A 539 4.98 2.19 3.47
CA GLY A 539 4.32 1.56 4.63
C GLY A 539 5.20 0.57 5.42
N GLU A 540 6.52 0.71 5.36
CA GLU A 540 7.47 -0.01 6.22
C GLU A 540 7.91 0.80 7.46
N GLY A 541 7.47 2.07 7.59
CA GLY A 541 7.87 2.98 8.65
C GLY A 541 9.28 3.55 8.46
N LEU A 542 9.54 4.73 9.02
CA LEU A 542 10.87 5.34 9.08
C LEU A 542 11.24 5.63 10.54
N ASP A 543 12.00 4.70 11.14
CA ASP A 543 12.44 4.73 12.55
C ASP A 543 13.02 6.09 13.00
N ALA A 544 13.70 6.82 12.09
CA ALA A 544 14.17 8.18 12.32
C ALA A 544 14.59 8.89 11.02
N TYR A 545 14.25 10.17 10.89
CA TYR A 545 14.79 11.08 9.88
C TYR A 545 15.05 12.48 10.46
N VAL A 546 15.73 13.32 9.67
CA VAL A 546 16.05 14.71 10.00
C VAL A 546 15.68 15.58 8.81
N LEU A 547 14.74 16.50 9.02
CA LEU A 547 14.44 17.57 8.08
C LEU A 547 15.44 18.72 8.27
N SER A 548 16.25 18.99 7.25
CA SER A 548 17.13 20.16 7.20
C SER A 548 16.43 21.31 6.50
N ALA A 549 16.19 22.42 7.20
CA ALA A 549 15.61 23.64 6.64
C ALA A 549 16.64 24.77 6.56
N ARG A 550 16.86 25.29 5.34
CA ARG A 550 17.77 26.41 5.06
C ARG A 550 17.05 27.50 4.29
N TYR A 551 17.25 28.75 4.73
CA TYR A 551 16.66 29.94 4.12
C TYR A 551 17.74 30.94 3.74
N GLU A 552 17.81 31.27 2.45
CA GLU A 552 18.71 32.29 1.92
C GLU A 552 17.86 33.50 1.53
N PRO A 553 17.79 34.55 2.37
CA PRO A 553 16.95 35.71 2.11
C PRO A 553 17.44 36.49 0.88
N GLU A 554 16.51 37.15 0.20
CA GLU A 554 16.81 38.11 -0.84
C GLU A 554 17.42 39.38 -0.23
N VAL A 555 18.57 39.79 -0.76
CA VAL A 555 19.31 40.97 -0.34
C VAL A 555 19.52 41.94 -1.52
N GLY A 556 19.67 43.22 -1.19
CA GLY A 556 19.82 44.31 -2.13
C GLY A 556 21.25 44.54 -2.59
N GLU A 557 21.44 45.54 -3.44
CA GLU A 557 22.74 45.92 -4.01
C GLU A 557 23.77 46.21 -2.90
N GLY A 558 24.95 45.63 -3.02
CA GLY A 558 26.07 45.79 -2.08
C GLY A 558 25.97 44.94 -0.81
N GLU A 559 24.95 44.10 -0.66
CA GLU A 559 24.83 43.15 0.43
C GLU A 559 25.53 41.82 0.10
N ALA A 560 25.94 41.08 1.15
CA ALA A 560 26.67 39.83 0.99
C ALA A 560 25.74 38.74 0.45
N CYS A 561 26.20 38.01 -0.57
CA CYS A 561 25.44 36.94 -1.22
C CYS A 561 26.30 35.69 -1.39
N GLY A 562 25.64 34.58 -1.69
CA GLY A 562 26.30 33.32 -1.99
C GLY A 562 25.57 32.12 -1.40
N PRO A 563 26.07 30.90 -1.67
CA PRO A 563 25.49 29.67 -1.15
C PRO A 563 25.43 29.71 0.38
N GLN A 564 24.26 29.41 0.94
CA GLN A 564 23.95 29.45 2.37
C GLN A 564 24.05 30.84 3.02
N VAL A 565 24.09 31.91 2.23
CA VAL A 565 24.16 33.30 2.74
C VAL A 565 22.90 34.06 2.40
N ALA A 566 22.67 34.32 1.11
CA ALA A 566 21.57 35.12 0.59
C ALA A 566 21.54 35.04 -0.93
N ILE A 567 20.33 35.16 -1.48
CA ILE A 567 20.13 35.37 -2.92
C ILE A 567 20.07 36.85 -3.23
N CYS A 568 20.44 37.24 -4.45
CA CYS A 568 20.30 38.61 -4.89
C CYS A 568 18.88 38.89 -5.40
N GLY A 569 18.46 40.14 -5.30
CA GLY A 569 17.20 40.60 -5.92
C GLY A 569 17.15 40.31 -7.42
N PRO A 570 15.95 40.35 -8.03
CA PRO A 570 15.76 39.94 -9.43
C PRO A 570 16.58 40.74 -10.46
N ASP A 571 17.00 41.97 -10.12
CA ASP A 571 17.84 42.83 -10.97
C ASP A 571 19.34 42.76 -10.58
N LEU A 572 19.73 41.81 -9.75
CA LEU A 572 21.04 41.73 -9.12
C LEU A 572 21.62 40.32 -9.23
N ARG A 573 22.92 40.21 -9.50
CA ARG A 573 23.66 38.94 -9.49
C ARG A 573 24.67 38.87 -8.38
N CYS A 574 25.02 37.66 -7.97
CA CYS A 574 26.05 37.46 -6.96
C CYS A 574 27.45 37.43 -7.58
N ALA A 575 28.21 38.51 -7.43
CA ALA A 575 29.57 38.63 -7.94
C ALA A 575 30.56 38.84 -6.79
N GLU A 576 31.57 37.98 -6.69
CA GLU A 576 32.59 38.01 -5.62
C GLU A 576 32.00 38.05 -4.19
N GLY A 577 30.82 37.46 -4.00
CA GLY A 577 30.12 37.40 -2.70
C GLY A 577 29.34 38.67 -2.34
N LEU A 578 29.10 39.57 -3.30
CA LEU A 578 28.25 40.74 -3.16
C LEU A 578 27.20 40.81 -4.26
N CYS A 579 26.00 41.29 -3.93
CA CYS A 579 24.98 41.56 -4.95
C CYS A 579 25.36 42.82 -5.73
N VAL A 580 25.56 42.65 -7.03
CA VAL A 580 25.84 43.72 -7.98
C VAL A 580 24.71 43.80 -8.99
N VAL A 581 24.52 44.96 -9.61
CA VAL A 581 23.53 45.14 -10.66
C VAL A 581 23.82 44.16 -11.81
N ALA A 582 22.86 43.30 -12.10
CA ALA A 582 22.82 42.50 -13.32
C ALA A 582 22.69 43.49 -14.49
N GLY A 583 23.51 43.34 -15.51
CA GLY A 583 23.66 44.40 -16.48
C GLY A 583 24.24 43.92 -17.79
N CYS A 584 23.40 44.04 -18.81
CA CYS A 584 23.74 43.82 -20.20
C CYS A 584 25.14 44.31 -20.59
N GLY A 585 25.86 43.43 -21.27
CA GLY A 585 27.20 43.66 -21.78
C GLY A 585 28.31 43.37 -20.79
N ASP A 586 28.10 42.48 -19.82
CA ASP A 586 29.10 42.13 -18.82
C ASP A 586 29.75 40.74 -19.01
N GLY A 587 29.31 40.03 -20.04
CA GLY A 587 29.80 38.73 -20.50
C GLY A 587 29.13 37.55 -19.81
N VAL A 588 28.05 37.78 -19.07
CA VAL A 588 27.31 36.78 -18.31
C VAL A 588 25.83 36.88 -18.64
N LEU A 589 25.22 35.81 -19.13
CA LEU A 589 23.78 35.75 -19.35
C LEU A 589 23.03 35.71 -18.02
N ASP A 590 22.40 36.83 -17.63
CA ASP A 590 21.59 36.94 -16.41
C ASP A 590 20.11 36.58 -16.63
N GLU A 591 19.37 36.34 -15.53
CA GLU A 591 17.94 36.03 -15.58
C GLU A 591 17.13 37.24 -16.12
N GLY A 592 16.55 37.09 -17.31
CA GLY A 592 15.78 38.15 -17.99
C GLY A 592 16.46 38.74 -19.22
N GLU A 593 17.74 38.41 -19.46
CA GLU A 593 18.46 38.73 -20.69
C GLU A 593 18.22 37.63 -21.74
N ALA A 594 18.08 38.01 -23.01
CA ALA A 594 17.97 37.05 -24.12
C ALA A 594 19.33 36.66 -24.71
N CYS A 595 20.36 37.49 -24.47
CA CYS A 595 21.75 37.33 -24.85
C CYS A 595 22.62 38.22 -23.95
N ASP A 596 23.93 37.96 -23.87
CA ASP A 596 24.93 38.92 -23.37
C ASP A 596 26.28 38.64 -24.07
N ASP A 597 26.78 39.60 -24.83
CA ASP A 597 28.02 39.45 -25.62
C ASP A 597 29.22 40.21 -25.05
N GLY A 598 29.13 40.63 -23.77
CA GLY A 598 30.24 41.28 -23.07
C GLY A 598 30.45 42.74 -23.43
N ASN A 599 29.54 43.37 -24.19
CA ASN A 599 29.57 44.79 -24.45
C ASN A 599 28.16 45.41 -24.68
N LEU A 600 28.07 46.71 -24.99
CA LEU A 600 26.80 47.45 -25.16
C LEU A 600 26.69 48.10 -26.55
N GLU A 601 27.41 47.59 -27.55
CA GLU A 601 27.34 48.07 -28.93
C GLU A 601 26.14 47.41 -29.63
N ASP A 602 25.24 48.19 -30.22
CA ASP A 602 24.12 47.60 -30.99
C ASP A 602 24.62 47.03 -32.33
N GLY A 603 24.00 45.95 -32.80
CA GLY A 603 24.19 45.38 -34.13
C GLY A 603 25.40 44.43 -34.27
N ASP A 604 25.89 43.87 -33.18
CA ASP A 604 27.00 42.90 -33.14
C ASP A 604 26.56 41.48 -32.66
N GLY A 605 25.27 41.33 -32.34
CA GLY A 605 24.62 40.05 -32.03
C GLY A 605 23.73 40.15 -30.80
N CYS A 606 24.07 41.04 -29.86
CA CYS A 606 23.24 41.37 -28.71
C CYS A 606 23.03 42.88 -28.63
N SER A 607 21.77 43.33 -28.57
CA SER A 607 21.51 44.77 -28.44
C SER A 607 21.93 45.29 -27.05
N SER A 608 22.11 46.60 -26.92
CA SER A 608 22.34 47.28 -25.62
C SER A 608 21.18 47.14 -24.60
N ALA A 609 20.09 46.47 -24.99
CA ALA A 609 18.96 46.09 -24.15
C ALA A 609 18.89 44.57 -23.87
N CYS A 610 19.91 43.81 -24.26
CA CYS A 610 20.01 42.35 -24.13
C CYS A 610 18.87 41.58 -24.79
N GLU A 611 18.42 42.11 -25.94
CA GLU A 611 17.59 41.40 -26.92
C GLU A 611 18.48 40.89 -28.06
N GLU A 612 18.26 39.64 -28.50
CA GLU A 612 18.94 39.08 -29.68
C GLU A 612 18.74 40.00 -30.90
N GLU A 613 19.84 40.37 -31.56
CA GLU A 613 19.80 41.25 -32.72
C GLU A 613 20.33 40.56 -33.99
N ASP A 614 19.52 40.56 -35.06
CA ASP A 614 19.96 40.14 -36.39
C ASP A 614 20.77 41.27 -37.05
N THR A 615 22.10 41.15 -37.14
CA THR A 615 22.94 42.16 -37.80
C THR A 615 22.77 42.14 -39.32
N ASP A 616 22.32 43.23 -39.94
CA ASP A 616 22.22 43.32 -41.41
C ASP A 616 23.59 43.55 -42.06
N VAL A 617 24.11 42.52 -42.74
CA VAL A 617 25.40 42.51 -43.44
C VAL A 617 25.26 42.63 -44.95
N THR A 618 24.10 43.05 -45.48
CA THR A 618 23.81 43.12 -46.92
C THR A 618 24.80 43.98 -47.72
N ALA A 619 25.40 45.01 -47.09
CA ALA A 619 26.40 45.85 -47.74
C ALA A 619 27.79 45.20 -47.87
N GLY A 620 28.02 44.08 -47.18
CA GLY A 620 29.34 43.51 -46.95
C GLY A 620 30.20 44.41 -46.06
N GLY A 621 31.39 43.94 -45.72
CA GLY A 621 32.30 44.66 -44.82
C GLY A 621 32.75 43.80 -43.65
N THR A 622 33.06 44.47 -42.55
CA THR A 622 33.65 43.89 -41.36
C THR A 622 32.76 44.26 -40.19
N PHE A 623 32.27 43.25 -39.47
CA PHE A 623 31.26 43.39 -38.43
C PHE A 623 31.83 42.80 -37.14
N PRO A 624 31.93 43.59 -36.05
CA PRO A 624 32.28 43.03 -34.75
C PRO A 624 31.15 42.10 -34.26
N GLY A 625 31.46 41.25 -33.29
CA GLY A 625 30.48 40.45 -32.58
C GLY A 625 31.09 39.80 -31.35
N GLY A 626 30.24 39.41 -30.42
CA GLY A 626 30.57 38.55 -29.29
C GLY A 626 29.55 37.42 -29.16
N VAL A 627 29.97 36.29 -28.58
CA VAL A 627 29.09 35.17 -28.29
C VAL A 627 29.42 34.62 -26.91
N ALA A 628 28.44 34.53 -26.01
CA ALA A 628 28.61 33.81 -24.76
C ALA A 628 28.72 32.29 -24.98
N ALA A 629 29.00 31.57 -23.89
CA ALA A 629 29.07 30.12 -23.93
C ALA A 629 27.70 29.52 -24.28
N ASN A 630 27.66 28.61 -25.27
CA ASN A 630 26.46 27.95 -25.80
C ASN A 630 25.48 28.83 -26.59
N GLU A 631 25.84 30.07 -26.92
CA GLU A 631 25.01 30.99 -27.72
C GLU A 631 25.45 31.05 -29.19
N ARG A 632 24.76 31.89 -29.99
CA ARG A 632 25.07 32.17 -31.40
C ARG A 632 24.83 33.63 -31.74
N ALA A 633 25.76 34.27 -32.44
CA ALA A 633 25.52 35.57 -33.07
C ALA A 633 24.99 35.40 -34.50
N TYR A 634 23.97 36.19 -34.88
CA TYR A 634 23.27 36.06 -36.15
C TYR A 634 23.47 37.27 -37.07
N PHE A 635 23.87 37.01 -38.32
CA PHE A 635 24.12 38.04 -39.33
C PHE A 635 23.28 37.78 -40.58
N VAL A 636 22.32 38.65 -40.88
CA VAL A 636 21.38 38.49 -42.00
C VAL A 636 21.80 39.29 -43.21
N PHE A 637 21.55 38.76 -44.42
CA PHE A 637 21.77 39.50 -45.66
C PHE A 637 20.76 39.11 -46.74
N THR A 638 20.51 40.03 -47.66
CA THR A 638 19.64 39.79 -48.82
C THR A 638 20.42 39.93 -50.12
N LEU A 639 20.27 38.94 -51.00
CA LEU A 639 20.86 38.95 -52.33
C LEU A 639 19.78 39.18 -53.40
N ASP A 640 20.00 40.16 -54.27
CA ASP A 640 19.12 40.42 -55.42
C ASP A 640 19.45 39.53 -56.64
N ASP A 641 20.68 39.02 -56.72
CA ASP A 641 21.20 38.21 -57.83
C ASP A 641 22.08 37.07 -57.29
N THR A 642 22.48 36.14 -58.16
CA THR A 642 23.43 35.08 -57.81
C THR A 642 24.84 35.66 -57.62
N LEU A 643 25.36 35.60 -56.39
CA LEU A 643 26.68 36.11 -56.02
C LEU A 643 27.54 34.99 -55.42
N ARG A 644 28.87 35.17 -55.50
CA ARG A 644 29.83 34.46 -54.66
C ARG A 644 29.92 35.23 -53.35
N VAL A 645 29.69 34.52 -52.24
CA VAL A 645 29.78 35.06 -50.89
C VAL A 645 30.98 34.45 -50.22
N ASP A 646 31.86 35.31 -49.72
CA ASP A 646 33.03 34.96 -48.93
C ASP A 646 32.80 35.48 -47.51
N ALA A 647 32.91 34.63 -46.51
CA ALA A 647 32.73 34.99 -45.10
C ALA A 647 33.85 34.38 -44.25
N GLU A 648 34.41 35.16 -43.34
CA GLU A 648 35.53 34.77 -42.48
C GLU A 648 35.37 35.33 -41.07
N VAL A 649 35.57 34.49 -40.06
CA VAL A 649 35.58 34.86 -38.64
C VAL A 649 37.03 35.06 -38.18
N GLY A 650 37.35 36.27 -37.73
CA GLY A 650 38.68 36.68 -37.27
C GLY A 650 38.66 37.48 -35.97
N ASP A 651 39.82 37.92 -35.49
CA ASP A 651 40.00 38.77 -34.30
C ASP A 651 40.11 40.28 -34.62
N GLY A 652 39.86 40.65 -35.88
CA GLY A 652 40.00 42.03 -36.37
C GLY A 652 41.44 42.48 -36.65
N GLU A 653 42.47 41.73 -36.23
CA GLU A 653 43.89 42.00 -36.48
C GLU A 653 44.51 41.03 -37.51
N GLY A 654 43.70 40.17 -38.12
CA GLY A 654 44.12 39.16 -39.10
C GLY A 654 44.56 37.84 -38.46
N GLY A 655 44.22 37.62 -37.19
CA GLY A 655 44.27 36.34 -36.49
C GLY A 655 42.87 35.78 -36.22
N CYS A 656 42.81 34.74 -35.39
CA CYS A 656 41.58 34.01 -35.08
C CYS A 656 41.18 34.23 -33.61
N PRO A 657 39.90 34.51 -33.34
CA PRO A 657 39.42 34.86 -32.00
C PRO A 657 39.30 33.66 -31.06
N GLY A 658 39.34 32.44 -31.61
CA GLY A 658 39.15 31.18 -30.89
C GLY A 658 38.76 30.07 -31.85
N ASP A 659 38.42 28.89 -31.34
CA ASP A 659 37.87 27.80 -32.15
C ASP A 659 36.42 28.15 -32.51
N SER A 660 36.21 28.70 -33.71
CA SER A 660 34.94 29.28 -34.16
C SER A 660 34.27 28.36 -35.18
N PHE A 661 32.93 28.36 -35.19
CA PHE A 661 32.11 27.65 -36.17
C PHE A 661 31.25 28.67 -36.93
N LEU A 662 31.22 28.58 -38.26
CA LEU A 662 30.40 29.44 -39.12
C LEU A 662 29.35 28.61 -39.86
N LEU A 663 28.07 28.86 -39.56
CA LEU A 663 26.93 28.18 -40.17
C LEU A 663 26.17 29.13 -41.11
N LEU A 664 25.98 28.72 -42.36
CA LEU A 664 25.12 29.42 -43.32
C LEU A 664 23.74 28.79 -43.37
N GLU A 665 22.73 29.65 -43.28
CA GLU A 665 21.32 29.28 -43.28
C GLU A 665 20.54 30.07 -44.35
N ARG A 666 19.49 29.46 -44.88
CA ARG A 666 18.61 30.05 -45.89
C ARG A 666 17.22 30.29 -45.32
N ALA A 667 16.63 31.44 -45.63
CA ALA A 667 15.26 31.74 -45.23
C ALA A 667 14.23 30.88 -45.98
N LEU A 668 13.27 30.31 -45.23
CA LEU A 668 12.10 29.58 -45.68
C LEU A 668 10.85 30.18 -45.01
N GLY A 669 10.31 31.25 -45.59
CA GLY A 669 9.28 32.05 -44.92
C GLY A 669 9.90 32.84 -43.76
N ASP A 670 9.37 32.67 -42.56
CA ASP A 670 9.87 33.31 -41.34
C ASP A 670 10.95 32.47 -40.62
N ALA A 671 11.21 31.24 -41.07
CA ALA A 671 12.21 30.34 -40.50
C ALA A 671 13.51 30.31 -41.32
N PHE A 672 14.59 29.80 -40.72
CA PHE A 672 15.88 29.57 -41.38
C PHE A 672 16.26 28.08 -41.32
N GLU A 673 16.83 27.56 -42.41
CA GLU A 673 17.34 26.18 -42.49
C GLU A 673 18.84 26.19 -42.80
N ALA A 674 19.61 25.37 -42.07
CA ALA A 674 21.04 25.18 -42.29
C ALA A 674 21.33 24.61 -43.68
N VAL A 675 22.22 25.28 -44.42
CA VAL A 675 22.65 24.87 -45.77
C VAL A 675 24.06 24.34 -45.76
N GLN A 676 24.98 25.03 -45.08
CA GLN A 676 26.39 24.67 -45.07
C GLN A 676 27.05 25.15 -43.77
N GLY A 677 27.82 24.28 -43.13
CA GLY A 677 28.70 24.65 -42.02
C GLY A 677 30.16 24.67 -42.47
N ALA A 678 30.93 25.56 -41.89
CA ALA A 678 32.38 25.55 -41.92
C ALA A 678 32.89 25.42 -40.48
N ASP A 679 33.71 24.40 -40.31
CA ASP A 679 34.46 24.07 -39.11
C ASP A 679 35.80 23.62 -39.68
N ASP A 680 36.86 24.36 -39.39
CA ASP A 680 38.15 24.28 -40.10
C ASP A 680 38.96 23.02 -39.77
N GLY A 681 38.30 21.96 -39.28
CA GLY A 681 38.87 20.63 -39.14
C GLY A 681 39.98 20.54 -38.09
N GLY A 682 40.05 21.53 -37.18
CA GLY A 682 40.84 21.48 -35.95
C GLY A 682 42.35 21.70 -36.11
N VAL A 683 42.82 22.40 -37.17
CA VAL A 683 44.27 22.69 -37.33
C VAL A 683 44.59 24.15 -37.66
N ASP A 684 43.69 24.90 -38.28
CA ASP A 684 43.70 26.37 -38.25
C ASP A 684 42.55 26.83 -37.33
N ARG A 685 42.45 28.11 -36.94
CA ARG A 685 41.51 28.56 -35.88
C ARG A 685 40.37 29.48 -36.39
N CYS A 686 40.31 29.75 -37.69
CA CYS A 686 39.37 30.74 -38.23
C CYS A 686 38.36 30.03 -39.12
N SER A 687 37.09 30.07 -38.73
CA SER A 687 36.01 29.60 -39.59
C SER A 687 35.84 30.52 -40.80
N ALA A 688 35.97 29.96 -42.00
CA ALA A 688 35.76 30.69 -43.24
C ALA A 688 35.00 29.85 -44.28
N MET A 689 34.16 30.50 -45.09
CA MET A 689 33.45 29.86 -46.18
C MET A 689 33.44 30.73 -47.44
N SER A 690 33.39 30.06 -48.60
CA SER A 690 33.26 30.70 -49.90
C SER A 690 32.28 29.88 -50.75
N VAL A 691 31.10 30.44 -51.00
CA VAL A 691 29.96 29.72 -51.56
C VAL A 691 29.20 30.56 -52.59
N GLN A 692 28.66 29.93 -53.63
CA GLN A 692 27.81 30.59 -54.60
C GLN A 692 26.34 30.52 -54.15
N LEU A 693 25.73 31.67 -53.88
CA LEU A 693 24.36 31.76 -53.39
C LEU A 693 23.46 32.43 -54.43
N ASN A 694 22.24 31.94 -54.57
CA ASN A 694 21.23 32.56 -55.41
C ASN A 694 20.53 33.71 -54.67
N ALA A 695 19.80 34.53 -55.42
CA ALA A 695 18.95 35.58 -54.87
C ALA A 695 18.01 35.04 -53.78
N GLY A 696 17.90 35.78 -52.67
CA GLY A 696 17.15 35.37 -51.48
C GLY A 696 17.67 36.01 -50.19
N ARG A 697 16.97 35.75 -49.08
CA ARG A 697 17.38 36.12 -47.72
C ARG A 697 18.16 34.97 -47.08
N TRP A 698 19.28 35.29 -46.47
CA TRP A 698 20.25 34.36 -45.89
C TRP A 698 20.69 34.85 -44.51
N ARG A 699 21.24 33.94 -43.70
CA ARG A 699 21.76 34.24 -42.36
C ARG A 699 23.04 33.45 -42.09
N PHE A 700 24.04 34.10 -41.52
CA PHE A 700 25.15 33.42 -40.86
C PHE A 700 24.87 33.29 -39.37
N ALA A 701 25.24 32.17 -38.78
CA ALA A 701 25.31 31.98 -37.34
C ALA A 701 26.76 31.66 -36.95
N VAL A 702 27.32 32.44 -36.03
CA VAL A 702 28.68 32.27 -35.50
C VAL A 702 28.60 31.82 -34.05
N TYR A 703 29.39 30.80 -33.67
CA TYR A 703 29.47 30.32 -32.29
C TYR A 703 30.78 29.59 -32.01
N GLY A 704 31.17 29.43 -30.75
CA GLY A 704 32.39 28.71 -30.38
C GLY A 704 32.22 27.18 -30.39
N PHE A 705 33.28 26.48 -30.82
CA PHE A 705 33.30 25.02 -30.80
C PHE A 705 33.14 24.47 -29.38
N GLY A 706 32.27 23.46 -29.22
CA GLY A 706 31.98 22.88 -27.90
C GLY A 706 31.27 23.82 -26.92
N GLY A 707 30.66 24.91 -27.40
CA GLY A 707 29.91 25.85 -26.57
C GLY A 707 30.81 26.84 -25.79
N VAL A 708 32.05 27.03 -26.21
CA VAL A 708 32.96 28.02 -25.59
C VAL A 708 32.56 29.44 -26.03
N ALA A 709 32.70 30.42 -25.12
CA ALA A 709 32.47 31.83 -25.45
C ALA A 709 33.51 32.37 -26.45
N LEU A 710 33.05 33.20 -27.37
CA LEU A 710 33.85 34.02 -28.29
C LEU A 710 33.61 35.50 -27.96
N PRO A 711 34.24 36.04 -26.92
CA PRO A 711 33.88 37.37 -26.38
C PRO A 711 34.11 38.50 -27.38
N ASP A 712 35.14 38.39 -28.22
CA ASP A 712 35.41 39.33 -29.30
C ASP A 712 35.74 38.55 -30.57
N PHE A 713 34.91 38.69 -31.60
CA PHE A 713 35.23 38.25 -32.96
C PHE A 713 34.87 39.33 -33.97
N THR A 714 35.28 39.10 -35.21
CA THR A 714 35.00 39.95 -36.34
C THR A 714 34.60 39.09 -37.52
N LEU A 715 33.37 39.23 -38.00
CA LEU A 715 32.91 38.61 -39.24
C LEU A 715 33.20 39.54 -40.42
N THR A 716 34.02 39.08 -41.36
CA THR A 716 34.25 39.78 -42.64
C THR A 716 33.45 39.11 -43.74
N VAL A 717 32.56 39.86 -44.40
CA VAL A 717 31.68 39.38 -45.47
C VAL A 717 31.97 40.13 -46.77
N GLY A 718 32.24 39.38 -47.84
CA GLY A 718 32.45 39.87 -49.19
C GLY A 718 31.45 39.30 -50.18
N PHE A 719 30.93 40.15 -51.06
CA PHE A 719 30.03 39.76 -52.16
C PHE A 719 30.69 40.04 -53.50
N ARG A 720 30.79 39.01 -54.35
CA ARG A 720 31.36 39.13 -55.70
C ARG A 720 30.36 38.65 -56.75
N PRO A 721 30.14 39.41 -57.84
CA PRO A 721 29.30 38.95 -58.94
C PRO A 721 29.91 37.72 -59.60
N VAL A 722 29.03 36.81 -60.02
CA VAL A 722 29.42 35.57 -60.71
C VAL A 722 29.35 35.80 -62.21
N VAL A 723 30.39 35.36 -62.93
CA VAL A 723 30.50 35.53 -64.38
C VAL A 723 30.73 34.22 -65.11
N ASP A 724 30.25 34.15 -66.35
CA ASP A 724 30.28 32.95 -67.20
C ASP A 724 31.64 32.78 -67.91
N VAL A 725 31.81 31.67 -68.63
CA VAL A 725 33.01 31.31 -69.38
C VAL A 725 33.45 32.45 -70.32
N GLY A 726 34.74 32.78 -70.28
CA GLY A 726 35.36 33.84 -71.09
C GLY A 726 35.17 35.26 -70.54
N ALA A 727 34.48 35.44 -69.42
CA ALA A 727 34.43 36.73 -68.72
C ALA A 727 35.64 36.93 -67.80
N ALA A 728 35.94 38.20 -67.47
CA ALA A 728 37.04 38.56 -66.60
C ALA A 728 36.75 38.16 -65.14
N CYS A 729 37.70 37.50 -64.49
CA CYS A 729 37.61 37.05 -63.10
C CYS A 729 38.82 37.50 -62.27
N GLY A 730 38.67 37.50 -60.95
CA GLY A 730 39.69 37.92 -59.99
C GLY A 730 39.07 38.46 -58.70
N GLU A 731 39.63 39.53 -58.15
CA GLU A 731 39.09 40.17 -56.94
C GLU A 731 37.69 40.77 -57.15
N ALA A 732 37.39 41.27 -58.35
CA ALA A 732 36.13 41.97 -58.63
C ALA A 732 34.97 41.06 -59.10
N ALA A 733 35.25 39.82 -59.50
CA ALA A 733 34.23 38.89 -60.01
C ALA A 733 34.71 37.44 -59.90
N ALA A 734 33.81 36.53 -59.51
CA ALA A 734 34.09 35.10 -59.39
C ALA A 734 33.52 34.33 -60.59
N CYS A 735 34.12 33.19 -60.93
CA CYS A 735 33.59 32.32 -61.97
C CYS A 735 32.39 31.51 -61.47
N LEU A 736 31.44 31.22 -62.36
CA LEU A 736 30.33 30.30 -62.09
C LEU A 736 30.85 28.93 -61.65
N ASP A 737 30.18 28.32 -60.67
CA ASP A 737 30.52 26.98 -60.18
C ASP A 737 30.73 25.98 -61.33
N GLY A 738 31.88 25.30 -61.33
CA GLY A 738 32.33 24.43 -62.42
C GLY A 738 33.27 25.10 -63.42
N LEU A 739 33.66 26.36 -63.23
CA LEU A 739 34.68 27.07 -64.00
C LEU A 739 35.85 27.50 -63.08
N THR A 740 37.06 27.56 -63.63
CA THR A 740 38.26 28.05 -62.93
C THR A 740 38.72 29.41 -63.49
N CYS A 741 39.31 30.24 -62.64
CA CYS A 741 39.88 31.52 -63.07
C CYS A 741 41.34 31.33 -63.49
N GLU A 742 41.61 31.28 -64.80
CA GLU A 742 42.96 31.15 -65.34
C GLU A 742 43.33 32.42 -66.11
N GLU A 743 44.48 33.02 -65.77
CA GLU A 743 44.96 34.27 -66.37
C GLU A 743 43.93 35.42 -66.37
N GLY A 744 43.03 35.44 -65.37
CA GLY A 744 41.98 36.46 -65.23
C GLY A 744 40.75 36.24 -66.10
N LEU A 745 40.57 35.04 -66.66
CA LEU A 745 39.37 34.65 -67.41
C LEU A 745 38.77 33.34 -66.87
N CYS A 746 37.44 33.25 -66.89
CA CYS A 746 36.75 32.00 -66.52
C CYS A 746 36.87 30.96 -67.62
N VAL A 747 37.45 29.80 -67.29
CA VAL A 747 37.64 28.65 -68.19
C VAL A 747 37.00 27.40 -67.60
N ARG A 748 36.76 26.37 -68.43
CA ARG A 748 36.14 25.11 -68.03
C ARG A 748 37.14 24.07 -67.55
#